data_AF-A0A9D2RLI1-F1
#
_entry.id   AF-A0A9D2RLI1-F1
#
_cell.length_a   1.000
_cell.length_b   1.000
_cell.length_c   1.000
_cell.angle_alpha   90.00
_cell.angle_beta   90.00
_cell.angle_gamma   90.00
#
_symmetry.space_group_name_H-M   'P 1'
#
loop_
_entity.id
_entity.type
_entity.pdbx_description
1 polymer ?
#
loop_
_entity_poly.entity_id
_entity_poly.type
_entity_poly.pdbx_seq_one_letter_code
_entity_poly.pdbx_strand_id
1 'polypeptide(L)'
;MSIHTQRICYNCFKEKPEEDGPCPYCGFDLKENEEQYPVALKAGAVLKQRYLTGRVLGQGGFGITYVAWDTKLQARVAVKEYMPNDICTRMENTVSVAMESKEEEFAYGRERFKEEAQTLAKFMGQPNIAGVTDYFDENGTSYFVMDYIEGISFKTYIANQGGKVTAEEALDVMIPVLRALTAVHGEGIIHRDVTPDNIYITKDGNVKLLDFGSARYSLGDKSKSLDVILKVGYAPKEQYIRRGRQGPYTDVYSCAACLYAAITGYLPPESLDRLEKDELVPPSQMGIRIPLYLERAILKGLAVQPEDRFQTAGEFLEAIENKQVVELPETQKEASQPRTEEPPKQKTSKAIVIGALAVTAAALVLGVSALMGGINGRQTGSGPAEESSLAAETAPKVMIAGQEYSTALEQLDLSDQDLTDADLIFLREMTNLKELDLEGNSGISDLTPLADLASLESLALPIPSEVTDLSPIAGLSGLKTLSIQENQSNAQPVSKVEDYSPIASLKNLEKLDLSVTNLKDLSFVSGLGNLKSMSLVGSLAVSDLTALKDLSQLETLDIYAGGLGSAEGLEGLTQLRHLRLSNDSTAFQSKDLSPLSGLTNLESLRLDADGLESFHGMEQMTNLREAYFYGSNASYQDLAPLAGLTQLQSLTLPGRSGGIPSYSGDGLAGLTGLRELAIDSAIESLEPLRNLTGLTKLSIVGNSCPDAFQSLEPLSGLTGLLDLEICFCRSTAIDLAPLAGLTQLTRLSIESFSPSDPVTNLQALSGMTQLRVLELSIPSLRDLSPLASLTSLQSVTIDGAENLDTSPLAHVPSVNIH
;
A
#
# COMPACT_ATOMS: atom_id res chain seq x y z
N MET A 1 -5.88 -0.62 48.34
CA MET A 1 -7.33 -0.86 48.16
C MET A 1 -7.48 -2.01 47.18
N SER A 2 -8.51 -2.84 47.31
CA SER A 2 -8.88 -3.76 46.23
C SER A 2 -9.49 -2.95 45.10
N ILE A 3 -8.99 -3.08 43.89
CA ILE A 3 -9.54 -2.40 42.71
C ILE A 3 -10.77 -3.19 42.28
N HIS A 4 -11.96 -2.59 42.38
CA HIS A 4 -13.17 -3.13 41.78
C HIS A 4 -13.12 -2.82 40.27
N THR A 5 -12.56 -3.74 39.50
CA THR A 5 -12.21 -3.55 38.07
C THR A 5 -13.38 -3.13 37.20
N GLN A 6 -14.60 -3.60 37.48
CA GLN A 6 -15.82 -3.30 36.70
C GLN A 6 -16.18 -1.80 36.64
N ARG A 7 -15.60 -0.94 37.48
CA ARG A 7 -15.88 0.51 37.50
C ARG A 7 -14.70 1.39 37.08
N ILE A 8 -13.56 0.85 36.67
CA ILE A 8 -12.42 1.71 36.28
C ILE A 8 -12.54 2.18 34.82
N CYS A 9 -12.23 3.45 34.55
CA CYS A 9 -12.09 3.94 33.18
C CYS A 9 -10.71 3.57 32.62
N TYR A 10 -10.68 2.77 31.56
CA TYR A 10 -9.48 2.27 30.90
C TYR A 10 -8.65 3.28 30.08
N ASN A 11 -8.95 4.58 30.17
CA ASN A 11 -8.09 5.65 29.66
C ASN A 11 -7.48 6.47 30.82
N CYS A 12 -8.33 6.99 31.72
CA CYS A 12 -7.86 7.86 32.80
C CYS A 12 -7.50 7.13 34.12
N PHE A 13 -7.88 5.86 34.26
CA PHE A 13 -7.73 4.98 35.43
C PHE A 13 -8.39 5.52 36.72
N LYS A 14 -9.48 6.28 36.58
CA LYS A 14 -10.37 6.68 37.67
C LYS A 14 -11.57 5.75 37.76
N GLU A 15 -12.09 5.56 38.97
CA GLU A 15 -13.37 4.89 39.23
C GLU A 15 -14.54 5.75 38.72
N LYS A 16 -15.37 5.19 37.84
CA LYS A 16 -16.60 5.77 37.30
C LYS A 16 -17.78 5.57 38.27
N PRO A 17 -18.77 6.50 38.30
CA PRO A 17 -20.01 6.28 39.06
C PRO A 17 -20.92 5.22 38.43
N GLU A 18 -20.84 5.06 37.10
CA GLU A 18 -21.66 4.17 36.26
C GLU A 18 -20.74 3.27 35.41
N GLU A 19 -21.17 2.04 35.14
CA GLU A 19 -20.34 0.99 34.52
C GLU A 19 -20.28 1.14 32.99
N ASP A 20 -21.41 1.43 32.35
CA ASP A 20 -21.52 1.70 30.91
C ASP A 20 -21.10 3.13 30.50
N GLY A 21 -20.95 3.32 29.19
CA GLY A 21 -20.89 4.62 28.50
C GLY A 21 -19.64 5.48 28.70
N PRO A 22 -19.61 6.67 28.05
CA PRO A 22 -18.45 7.54 27.99
C PRO A 22 -18.02 8.02 29.38
N CYS A 23 -16.72 7.96 29.66
CA CYS A 23 -16.18 8.29 30.97
C CYS A 23 -16.39 9.79 31.31
N PRO A 24 -17.11 10.12 32.41
CA PRO A 24 -17.43 11.51 32.76
C PRO A 24 -16.21 12.37 33.15
N TYR A 25 -15.02 11.77 33.26
CA TYR A 25 -13.77 12.47 33.56
C TYR A 25 -12.86 12.71 32.36
N CYS A 26 -13.11 12.07 31.20
CA CYS A 26 -12.20 12.15 30.05
C CYS A 26 -12.82 11.87 28.67
N GLY A 27 -14.14 11.68 28.56
CA GLY A 27 -14.85 11.48 27.30
C GLY A 27 -14.71 10.09 26.67
N PHE A 28 -13.67 9.33 27.03
CA PHE A 28 -13.42 7.98 26.51
C PHE A 28 -14.60 7.02 26.76
N ASP A 29 -15.26 6.57 25.71
CA ASP A 29 -16.03 5.32 25.72
C ASP A 29 -15.09 4.13 25.49
N LEU A 30 -15.45 2.98 26.07
CA LEU A 30 -14.75 1.72 25.84
C LEU A 30 -15.16 1.11 24.50
N LYS A 31 -16.44 1.20 24.13
CA LYS A 31 -16.99 0.54 22.93
C LYS A 31 -16.38 1.08 21.65
N GLU A 32 -16.29 2.40 21.51
CA GLU A 32 -15.63 3.06 20.37
C GLU A 32 -14.17 2.56 20.17
N ASN A 33 -13.44 2.28 21.26
CA ASN A 33 -12.07 1.75 21.19
C ASN A 33 -12.03 0.27 20.80
N GLU A 34 -12.98 -0.54 21.26
CA GLU A 34 -13.06 -1.98 20.95
C GLU A 34 -13.54 -2.19 19.50
N GLU A 35 -14.51 -1.38 19.04
CA GLU A 35 -14.95 -1.30 17.63
C GLU A 35 -13.82 -0.81 16.70
N GLN A 36 -13.00 0.17 17.13
CA GLN A 36 -11.90 0.70 16.33
C GLN A 36 -10.67 -0.24 16.27
N TYR A 37 -10.44 -1.05 17.31
CA TYR A 37 -9.25 -1.90 17.44
C TYR A 37 -9.60 -3.34 17.88
N PRO A 38 -10.38 -4.10 17.09
CA PRO A 38 -10.92 -5.41 17.51
C PRO A 38 -9.83 -6.46 17.75
N VAL A 39 -8.67 -6.35 17.10
CA VAL A 39 -7.55 -7.29 17.24
C VAL A 39 -6.58 -6.93 18.39
N ALA A 40 -6.97 -6.04 19.31
CA ALA A 40 -6.13 -5.55 20.40
C ALA A 40 -6.44 -6.23 21.75
N LEU A 41 -5.49 -6.23 22.70
CA LEU A 41 -5.74 -6.69 24.08
C LEU A 41 -6.95 -5.95 24.65
N LYS A 42 -7.91 -6.72 25.15
CA LYS A 42 -9.07 -6.18 25.88
C LYS A 42 -8.62 -5.27 27.01
N ALA A 43 -9.35 -4.18 27.19
CA ALA A 43 -9.06 -3.21 28.22
C ALA A 43 -9.31 -3.82 29.61
N GLY A 44 -8.29 -3.81 30.48
CA GLY A 44 -8.34 -4.44 31.79
C GLY A 44 -7.70 -5.84 31.88
N ALA A 45 -7.07 -6.33 30.82
CA ALA A 45 -6.14 -7.46 30.90
C ALA A 45 -4.97 -7.12 31.85
N VAL A 46 -4.46 -8.10 32.61
CA VAL A 46 -3.40 -7.85 33.62
C VAL A 46 -2.11 -8.59 33.26
N LEU A 47 -1.24 -7.91 32.52
CA LEU A 47 0.06 -8.43 32.10
C LEU A 47 1.04 -8.47 33.28
N LYS A 48 1.89 -9.50 33.34
CA LYS A 48 2.95 -9.74 34.34
C LYS A 48 2.48 -9.65 35.80
N GLN A 49 1.19 -9.91 36.04
CA GLN A 49 0.52 -9.67 37.34
C GLN A 49 0.80 -8.26 37.90
N ARG A 50 0.86 -7.25 37.02
CA ARG A 50 1.29 -5.88 37.36
C ARG A 50 0.62 -4.80 36.51
N TYR A 51 0.59 -4.95 35.19
CA TYR A 51 0.18 -3.89 34.27
C TYR A 51 -1.25 -4.16 33.79
N LEU A 52 -2.20 -3.39 34.33
CA LEU A 52 -3.61 -3.41 33.92
C LEU A 52 -3.74 -2.62 32.61
N THR A 53 -3.96 -3.28 31.48
CA THR A 53 -4.13 -2.62 30.18
C THR A 53 -5.33 -1.68 30.18
N GLY A 54 -5.35 -0.81 29.19
CA GLY A 54 -6.46 0.04 28.87
C GLY A 54 -6.52 0.30 27.37
N ARG A 55 -6.94 1.50 26.99
CA ARG A 55 -7.14 1.86 25.57
C ARG A 55 -5.89 1.70 24.71
N VAL A 56 -6.11 1.49 23.42
CA VAL A 56 -5.06 1.52 22.41
C VAL A 56 -4.53 2.95 22.25
N LEU A 57 -3.22 3.07 22.09
CA LEU A 57 -2.48 4.30 21.75
C LEU A 57 -2.11 4.34 20.27
N GLY A 58 -1.90 3.18 19.66
CA GLY A 58 -1.73 3.02 18.22
C GLY A 58 -1.51 1.55 17.84
N GLN A 59 -1.86 1.22 16.60
CA GLN A 59 -1.64 -0.09 15.96
C GLN A 59 -0.94 0.13 14.62
N GLY A 60 0.00 -0.74 14.27
CA GLY A 60 0.63 -0.79 12.95
C GLY A 60 1.01 -2.22 12.56
N GLY A 61 1.55 -2.43 11.36
CA GLY A 61 1.79 -3.77 10.79
C GLY A 61 2.72 -4.72 11.56
N PHE A 62 3.32 -4.28 12.67
CA PHE A 62 4.31 -5.03 13.45
C PHE A 62 4.01 -5.07 14.96
N GLY A 63 2.96 -4.40 15.43
CA GLY A 63 2.62 -4.36 16.86
C GLY A 63 1.56 -3.34 17.24
N ILE A 64 1.10 -3.47 18.50
CA ILE A 64 0.08 -2.60 19.11
C ILE A 64 0.65 -2.00 20.39
N THR A 65 0.30 -0.75 20.68
CA THR A 65 0.69 -0.06 21.92
C THR A 65 -0.54 0.32 22.73
N TYR A 66 -0.50 0.04 24.03
CA TYR A 66 -1.57 0.29 25.00
C TYR A 66 -1.14 1.34 26.02
N VAL A 67 -2.09 2.08 26.59
CA VAL A 67 -1.89 2.61 27.95
C VAL A 67 -2.16 1.50 28.95
N ALA A 68 -1.40 1.44 30.04
CA ALA A 68 -1.66 0.53 31.14
C ALA A 68 -1.42 1.23 32.49
N TRP A 69 -2.00 0.69 33.55
CA TRP A 69 -1.75 1.10 34.92
C TRP A 69 -0.85 0.09 35.63
N ASP A 70 0.34 0.53 36.03
CA ASP A 70 1.22 -0.24 36.90
C ASP A 70 0.61 -0.29 38.30
N THR A 71 0.00 -1.42 38.66
CA THR A 71 -0.64 -1.63 39.97
C THR A 71 0.34 -1.59 41.15
N LYS A 72 1.66 -1.71 40.93
CA LYS A 72 2.69 -1.65 41.97
C LYS A 72 3.24 -0.24 42.17
N LEU A 73 3.41 0.52 41.08
CA LEU A 73 3.85 1.93 41.14
C LEU A 73 2.69 2.94 41.24
N GLN A 74 1.45 2.51 40.96
CA GLN A 74 0.25 3.35 40.88
C GLN A 74 0.43 4.54 39.91
N ALA A 75 0.88 4.22 38.69
CA ALA A 75 1.17 5.17 37.62
C ALA A 75 0.75 4.61 36.26
N ARG A 76 0.53 5.48 35.27
CA ARG A 76 0.34 5.06 33.88
C ARG A 76 1.70 4.77 33.23
N VAL A 77 1.74 3.71 32.43
CA VAL A 77 2.84 3.31 31.54
C VAL A 77 2.27 3.03 30.16
N ALA A 78 3.10 3.07 29.12
CA ALA A 78 2.75 2.51 27.82
C ALA A 78 3.30 1.08 27.73
N VAL A 79 2.53 0.16 27.14
CA VAL A 79 2.99 -1.22 26.87
C VAL A 79 2.92 -1.45 25.38
N LYS A 80 4.06 -1.75 24.76
CA LYS A 80 4.13 -2.18 23.35
C LYS A 80 4.15 -3.70 23.30
N GLU A 81 3.42 -4.26 22.36
CA GLU A 81 3.30 -5.69 22.09
C GLU A 81 3.76 -5.99 20.68
N TYR A 82 4.52 -7.08 20.52
CA TYR A 82 4.83 -7.61 19.20
C TYR A 82 3.62 -8.35 18.63
N MET A 83 2.99 -7.78 17.61
CA MET A 83 1.85 -8.37 16.92
C MET A 83 1.87 -7.93 15.44
N PRO A 84 2.56 -8.68 14.57
CA PRO A 84 2.62 -8.40 13.14
C PRO A 84 1.35 -8.90 12.43
N ASN A 85 0.56 -7.96 11.89
CA ASN A 85 -0.79 -8.23 11.36
C ASN A 85 -0.81 -9.31 10.26
N ASP A 86 0.19 -9.33 9.38
CA ASP A 86 0.20 -10.18 8.17
C ASP A 86 0.58 -11.64 8.46
N ILE A 87 1.04 -11.95 9.69
CA ILE A 87 1.48 -13.30 10.08
C ILE A 87 0.92 -13.77 11.43
N CYS A 88 0.22 -12.90 12.18
CA CYS A 88 -0.29 -13.21 13.51
C CYS A 88 -1.74 -12.78 13.74
N THR A 89 -2.46 -13.64 14.44
CA THR A 89 -3.78 -13.36 15.00
C THR A 89 -3.67 -13.30 16.52
N ARG A 90 -4.26 -12.28 17.15
CA ARG A 90 -4.52 -12.29 18.60
C ARG A 90 -5.76 -13.11 18.85
N MET A 91 -5.72 -13.97 19.86
CA MET A 91 -6.94 -14.46 20.46
C MET A 91 -6.94 -14.47 22.01
N GLU A 92 -8.02 -13.88 22.56
CA GLU A 92 -8.21 -13.34 23.91
C GLU A 92 -7.07 -12.37 24.25
N ASN A 93 -6.13 -12.83 25.05
CA ASN A 93 -4.92 -12.09 25.36
C ASN A 93 -3.72 -12.62 24.56
N THR A 94 -3.77 -13.89 24.15
CA THR A 94 -2.72 -14.64 23.46
C THR A 94 -2.53 -14.18 22.01
N VAL A 95 -1.34 -14.38 21.46
CA VAL A 95 -1.03 -14.15 20.04
C VAL A 95 -0.47 -15.44 19.45
N SER A 96 -1.10 -15.89 18.37
CA SER A 96 -0.71 -17.03 17.54
C SER A 96 -0.13 -16.57 16.21
N VAL A 97 0.68 -17.42 15.59
CA VAL A 97 1.01 -17.30 14.17
C VAL A 97 -0.18 -17.80 13.35
N ALA A 98 -0.66 -17.00 12.40
CA ALA A 98 -1.86 -17.29 11.61
C ALA A 98 -1.67 -18.49 10.66
N MET A 99 -0.42 -18.78 10.26
CA MET A 99 -0.05 -19.90 9.40
C MET A 99 1.25 -20.55 9.90
N GLU A 100 1.30 -21.88 9.96
CA GLU A 100 2.48 -22.66 10.38
C GLU A 100 3.73 -22.37 9.51
N SER A 101 3.52 -22.07 8.22
CA SER A 101 4.56 -21.63 7.28
C SER A 101 5.22 -20.28 7.63
N LYS A 102 4.66 -19.53 8.60
CA LYS A 102 5.16 -18.25 9.09
C LYS A 102 5.81 -18.33 10.48
N GLU A 103 5.93 -19.52 11.09
CA GLU A 103 6.42 -19.62 12.48
C GLU A 103 7.89 -19.21 12.64
N GLU A 104 8.77 -19.59 11.71
CA GLU A 104 10.17 -19.11 11.68
C GLU A 104 10.25 -17.58 11.48
N GLU A 105 9.30 -17.01 10.75
CA GLU A 105 9.23 -15.59 10.41
C GLU A 105 8.82 -14.76 11.64
N PHE A 106 7.77 -15.19 12.35
CA PHE A 106 7.35 -14.63 13.64
C PHE A 106 8.44 -14.76 14.71
N ALA A 107 9.03 -15.95 14.87
CA ALA A 107 10.07 -16.20 15.86
C ALA A 107 11.32 -15.32 15.63
N TYR A 108 11.69 -15.07 14.37
CA TYR A 108 12.79 -14.17 14.03
C TYR A 108 12.47 -12.70 14.34
N GLY A 109 11.29 -12.20 13.96
CA GLY A 109 10.88 -10.83 14.29
C GLY A 109 10.71 -10.58 15.79
N ARG A 110 10.29 -11.60 16.56
CA ARG A 110 10.16 -11.53 18.03
C ARG A 110 11.51 -11.31 18.72
N GLU A 111 12.58 -11.97 18.26
CA GLU A 111 13.93 -11.75 18.79
C GLU A 111 14.44 -10.32 18.44
N ARG A 112 14.03 -9.76 17.30
CA ARG A 112 14.34 -8.36 16.93
C ARG A 112 13.58 -7.34 17.78
N PHE A 113 12.32 -7.61 18.11
CA PHE A 113 11.55 -6.80 19.07
C PHE A 113 12.16 -6.82 20.48
N LYS A 114 12.79 -7.93 20.87
CA LYS A 114 13.56 -8.08 22.11
C LYS A 114 14.88 -7.31 22.08
N GLU A 115 15.61 -7.33 20.96
CA GLU A 115 16.79 -6.47 20.74
C GLU A 115 16.43 -4.97 20.80
N GLU A 116 15.29 -4.58 20.23
CA GLU A 116 14.73 -3.21 20.28
C GLU A 116 14.49 -2.76 21.74
N ALA A 117 13.81 -3.59 22.53
CA ALA A 117 13.57 -3.32 23.96
C ALA A 117 14.88 -3.20 24.77
N GLN A 118 15.85 -4.09 24.53
CA GLN A 118 17.17 -4.05 25.18
C GLN A 118 17.98 -2.81 24.76
N THR A 119 17.82 -2.38 23.52
CA THR A 119 18.46 -1.17 22.97
C THR A 119 17.87 0.09 23.59
N LEU A 120 16.55 0.20 23.66
CA LEU A 120 15.82 1.30 24.30
C LEU A 120 16.14 1.41 25.81
N ALA A 121 16.30 0.28 26.51
CA ALA A 121 16.60 0.26 27.94
C ALA A 121 17.94 0.97 28.29
N LYS A 122 18.91 1.04 27.36
CA LYS A 122 20.15 1.81 27.54
C LYS A 122 19.89 3.31 27.75
N PHE A 123 18.82 3.84 27.17
CA PHE A 123 18.47 5.26 27.19
C PHE A 123 17.52 5.63 28.34
N MET A 124 17.29 4.72 29.30
CA MET A 124 16.52 5.01 30.51
C MET A 124 17.08 6.24 31.25
N GLY A 125 16.21 7.23 31.48
CA GLY A 125 16.57 8.49 32.13
C GLY A 125 17.08 9.58 31.17
N GLN A 126 17.22 9.32 29.87
CA GLN A 126 17.44 10.38 28.89
C GLN A 126 16.19 11.27 28.78
N PRO A 127 16.32 12.62 28.80
CA PRO A 127 15.16 13.50 28.91
C PRO A 127 14.24 13.46 27.69
N ASN A 128 14.79 13.23 26.49
CA ASN A 128 14.07 13.34 25.21
C ASN A 128 13.79 12.00 24.52
N ILE A 129 14.02 10.86 25.18
CA ILE A 129 13.70 9.50 24.71
C ILE A 129 12.71 8.88 25.71
N ALA A 130 11.73 8.09 25.26
CA ALA A 130 10.92 7.30 26.19
C ALA A 130 11.73 6.12 26.75
N GLY A 131 11.85 6.04 28.08
CA GLY A 131 12.61 4.97 28.73
C GLY A 131 11.83 3.65 28.72
N VAL A 132 12.45 2.57 28.25
CA VAL A 132 11.94 1.19 28.46
C VAL A 132 12.38 0.71 29.85
N THR A 133 11.41 0.24 30.63
CA THR A 133 11.53 -0.08 32.07
C THR A 133 11.36 -1.56 32.39
N ASP A 134 10.73 -2.33 31.50
CA ASP A 134 10.51 -3.77 31.68
C ASP A 134 10.33 -4.46 30.32
N TYR A 135 10.70 -5.74 30.26
CA TYR A 135 10.45 -6.65 29.12
C TYR A 135 9.97 -7.99 29.65
N PHE A 136 9.08 -8.67 28.92
CA PHE A 136 8.63 -10.02 29.25
C PHE A 136 7.98 -10.72 28.06
N ASP A 137 8.08 -12.05 28.07
CA ASP A 137 7.32 -12.93 27.19
C ASP A 137 6.12 -13.49 27.96
N GLU A 138 4.93 -13.33 27.40
CA GLU A 138 3.63 -13.73 27.96
C GLU A 138 2.66 -13.84 26.77
N ASN A 139 1.49 -14.49 26.92
CA ASN A 139 0.47 -14.49 25.85
C ASN A 139 0.98 -14.94 24.46
N GLY A 140 1.92 -15.89 24.38
CA GLY A 140 2.50 -16.35 23.10
C GLY A 140 3.47 -15.37 22.40
N THR A 141 3.54 -14.11 22.84
CA THR A 141 4.35 -13.05 22.25
C THR A 141 5.25 -12.35 23.29
N SER A 142 5.77 -11.18 22.92
CA SER A 142 6.69 -10.38 23.72
C SER A 142 6.14 -8.96 23.93
N TYR A 143 6.37 -8.43 25.12
CA TYR A 143 5.98 -7.10 25.55
C TYR A 143 7.18 -6.32 26.06
N PHE A 144 7.15 -5.00 25.87
CA PHE A 144 7.96 -4.09 26.68
C PHE A 144 7.16 -2.91 27.20
N VAL A 145 7.60 -2.38 28.34
CA VAL A 145 6.91 -1.31 29.08
C VAL A 145 7.76 -0.05 29.06
N MET A 146 7.18 1.06 28.64
CA MET A 146 7.86 2.35 28.50
C MET A 146 7.08 3.50 29.15
N ASP A 147 7.70 4.68 29.25
CA ASP A 147 7.08 5.91 29.72
C ASP A 147 5.71 6.16 29.04
N TYR A 148 4.64 6.40 29.80
CA TYR A 148 3.39 6.92 29.22
C TYR A 148 3.52 8.41 28.93
N ILE A 149 3.50 8.78 27.66
CA ILE A 149 3.63 10.18 27.22
C ILE A 149 2.25 10.81 27.08
N GLU A 150 1.76 11.49 28.13
CA GLU A 150 0.50 12.22 28.08
C GLU A 150 0.67 13.52 27.27
N GLY A 151 0.20 13.52 26.02
CA GLY A 151 0.47 14.57 25.04
C GLY A 151 -0.21 14.32 23.69
N ILE A 152 0.32 14.92 22.63
CA ILE A 152 -0.06 14.69 21.23
C ILE A 152 1.18 14.45 20.36
N SER A 153 1.02 13.76 19.23
CA SER A 153 2.08 13.65 18.22
C SER A 153 2.34 14.99 17.52
N PHE A 154 3.55 15.19 16.98
CA PHE A 154 3.90 16.38 16.21
C PHE A 154 3.04 16.51 14.95
N LYS A 155 2.65 15.39 14.32
CA LYS A 155 1.67 15.32 13.23
C LYS A 155 0.31 15.92 13.63
N THR A 156 -0.21 15.53 14.80
CA THR A 156 -1.47 16.08 15.33
C THR A 156 -1.33 17.56 15.69
N TYR A 157 -0.18 17.99 16.20
CA TYR A 157 0.09 19.41 16.47
C TYR A 157 0.10 20.25 15.17
N ILE A 158 0.79 19.79 14.12
CA ILE A 158 0.80 20.42 12.79
C ILE A 158 -0.62 20.50 12.19
N ALA A 159 -1.38 19.40 12.25
CA ALA A 159 -2.76 19.37 11.76
C ALA A 159 -3.67 20.36 12.51
N ASN A 160 -3.56 20.43 13.85
CA ASN A 160 -4.34 21.35 14.68
C ASN A 160 -4.04 22.84 14.40
N GLN A 161 -2.87 23.17 13.85
CA GLN A 161 -2.49 24.52 13.43
C GLN A 161 -2.89 24.84 11.97
N GLY A 162 -3.63 23.94 11.30
CA GLY A 162 -4.08 24.12 9.92
C GLY A 162 -3.13 23.55 8.86
N GLY A 163 -2.29 22.57 9.24
CA GLY A 163 -1.43 21.82 8.31
C GLY A 163 0.02 22.30 8.23
N LYS A 164 0.38 23.40 8.91
CA LYS A 164 1.77 23.86 9.10
C LYS A 164 1.93 24.75 10.32
N VAL A 165 3.17 24.91 10.79
CA VAL A 165 3.55 25.68 11.97
C VAL A 165 4.65 26.70 11.65
N THR A 166 4.95 27.61 12.57
CA THR A 166 6.07 28.55 12.40
C THR A 166 7.44 27.84 12.50
N ALA A 167 8.47 28.48 11.97
CA ALA A 167 9.85 27.99 12.07
C ALA A 167 10.32 27.88 13.53
N GLU A 168 9.87 28.80 14.38
CA GLU A 168 10.10 28.79 15.82
C GLU A 168 9.41 27.59 16.49
N GLU A 169 8.12 27.35 16.25
CA GLU A 169 7.38 26.20 16.81
C GLU A 169 7.96 24.86 16.34
N ALA A 170 8.40 24.76 15.07
CA ALA A 170 9.08 23.56 14.57
C ALA A 170 10.43 23.32 15.25
N LEU A 171 11.18 24.38 15.58
CA LEU A 171 12.46 24.28 16.28
C LEU A 171 12.30 23.88 17.76
N ASP A 172 11.30 24.43 18.45
CA ASP A 172 10.99 24.05 19.84
C ASP A 172 10.70 22.54 19.96
N VAL A 173 10.16 21.92 18.91
CA VAL A 173 9.96 20.46 18.83
C VAL A 173 11.23 19.71 18.41
N MET A 174 11.91 20.15 17.35
CA MET A 174 12.96 19.36 16.70
C MET A 174 14.34 19.46 17.36
N ILE A 175 14.65 20.53 18.09
CA ILE A 175 15.89 20.63 18.89
C ILE A 175 15.97 19.50 19.95
N PRO A 176 14.91 19.24 20.76
CA PRO A 176 14.79 18.05 21.58
C PRO A 176 15.03 16.71 20.86
N VAL A 177 14.51 16.54 19.63
CA VAL A 177 14.66 15.32 18.83
C VAL A 177 16.10 15.11 18.38
N LEU A 178 16.77 16.17 17.93
CA LEU A 178 18.19 16.12 17.55
C LEU A 178 19.10 15.83 18.76
N ARG A 179 18.76 16.35 19.96
CA ARG A 179 19.44 16.01 21.22
C ARG A 179 19.25 14.53 21.59
N ALA A 180 18.05 13.99 21.43
CA ALA A 180 17.79 12.55 21.61
C ALA A 180 18.64 11.70 20.66
N LEU A 181 18.61 12.00 19.37
CA LEU A 181 19.37 11.26 18.35
C LEU A 181 20.88 11.38 18.55
N THR A 182 21.39 12.52 19.02
CA THR A 182 22.82 12.68 19.36
C THR A 182 23.26 11.67 20.44
N ALA A 183 22.41 11.38 21.44
CA ALA A 183 22.68 10.35 22.43
C ALA A 183 22.58 8.92 21.84
N VAL A 184 21.61 8.67 20.95
CA VAL A 184 21.43 7.38 20.26
C VAL A 184 22.62 7.04 19.36
N HIS A 185 23.06 7.99 18.54
CA HIS A 185 24.21 7.88 17.65
C HIS A 185 25.51 7.65 18.43
N GLY A 186 25.65 8.23 19.62
CA GLY A 186 26.79 8.02 20.51
C GLY A 186 26.96 6.57 21.01
N GLU A 187 25.87 5.81 21.11
CA GLU A 187 25.87 4.38 21.43
C GLU A 187 25.99 3.46 20.19
N GLY A 188 26.22 4.04 19.00
CA GLY A 188 26.37 3.31 17.73
C GLY A 188 25.06 2.78 17.12
N ILE A 189 23.91 3.32 17.55
CA ILE A 189 22.57 2.93 17.11
C ILE A 189 22.01 4.00 16.16
N ILE A 190 21.06 3.64 15.29
CA ILE A 190 20.29 4.55 14.42
C ILE A 190 18.79 4.19 14.48
N HIS A 191 17.91 5.15 14.24
CA HIS A 191 16.48 5.06 14.57
C HIS A 191 15.59 4.60 13.41
N ARG A 192 15.89 5.01 12.16
CA ARG A 192 15.29 4.55 10.89
C ARG A 192 13.77 4.74 10.71
N ASP A 193 13.10 5.50 11.58
CA ASP A 193 11.66 5.82 11.49
C ASP A 193 11.36 7.15 12.22
N VAL A 194 12.14 8.19 11.97
CA VAL A 194 11.94 9.51 12.60
C VAL A 194 10.91 10.30 11.79
N THR A 195 9.63 10.21 12.16
CA THR A 195 8.55 10.98 11.52
C THR A 195 7.69 11.72 12.56
N PRO A 196 6.85 12.69 12.16
CA PRO A 196 6.00 13.44 13.08
C PRO A 196 4.94 12.60 13.82
N ASP A 197 4.70 11.35 13.41
CA ASP A 197 3.92 10.37 14.17
C ASP A 197 4.65 9.92 15.46
N ASN A 198 5.97 9.73 15.37
CA ASN A 198 6.82 9.12 16.40
C ASN A 198 7.46 10.16 17.35
N ILE A 199 7.19 11.45 17.12
CA ILE A 199 7.64 12.58 17.95
C ILE A 199 6.44 13.07 18.76
N TYR A 200 6.51 13.01 20.09
CA TYR A 200 5.42 13.43 20.98
C TYR A 200 5.76 14.68 21.79
N ILE A 201 4.79 15.60 21.85
CA ILE A 201 4.79 16.80 22.68
C ILE A 201 3.89 16.55 23.90
N THR A 202 4.50 16.51 25.09
CA THR A 202 3.78 16.31 26.37
C THR A 202 2.93 17.52 26.73
N LYS A 203 1.94 17.33 27.61
CA LYS A 203 1.14 18.42 28.19
C LYS A 203 1.96 19.49 28.92
N ASP A 204 3.15 19.14 29.41
CA ASP A 204 4.09 20.05 30.07
C ASP A 204 5.06 20.74 29.11
N GLY A 205 4.88 20.56 27.78
CA GLY A 205 5.73 21.16 26.74
C GLY A 205 7.06 20.44 26.47
N ASN A 206 7.39 19.39 27.23
CA ASN A 206 8.56 18.54 26.95
C ASN A 206 8.32 17.66 25.73
N VAL A 207 9.38 17.32 24.99
CA VAL A 207 9.31 16.51 23.77
C VAL A 207 10.08 15.19 23.93
N LYS A 208 9.46 14.11 23.44
CA LYS A 208 9.93 12.72 23.53
C LYS A 208 9.89 12.05 22.16
N LEU A 209 11.00 11.42 21.77
CA LEU A 209 11.11 10.55 20.61
C LEU A 209 10.76 9.10 20.99
N LEU A 210 9.98 8.43 20.14
CA LEU A 210 9.43 7.08 20.33
C LEU A 210 9.80 6.16 19.15
N ASP A 211 9.71 4.84 19.39
CA ASP A 211 9.59 3.78 18.38
C ASP A 211 10.69 3.70 17.31
N PHE A 212 11.78 3.02 17.68
CA PHE A 212 12.90 2.72 16.78
C PHE A 212 12.45 1.61 15.82
N GLY A 213 12.62 1.78 14.50
CA GLY A 213 11.96 0.94 13.48
C GLY A 213 12.50 -0.50 13.32
N SER A 214 13.25 -1.02 14.28
CA SER A 214 14.12 -2.22 14.20
C SER A 214 13.41 -3.46 13.66
N ALA A 215 12.20 -3.75 14.13
CA ALA A 215 11.45 -4.94 13.72
C ALA A 215 11.12 -4.97 12.21
N ARG A 216 10.84 -3.82 11.58
CA ARG A 216 10.37 -3.76 10.17
C ARG A 216 11.42 -4.27 9.18
N TYR A 217 12.69 -3.91 9.40
CA TYR A 217 13.78 -4.15 8.45
C TYR A 217 14.22 -5.61 8.34
N SER A 218 13.79 -6.47 9.25
CA SER A 218 14.31 -7.84 9.32
C SER A 218 13.55 -8.85 8.46
N LEU A 219 12.26 -8.61 8.21
CA LEU A 219 11.37 -9.59 7.57
C LEU A 219 11.57 -9.62 6.04
N GLY A 220 11.70 -8.44 5.42
CA GLY A 220 12.00 -8.27 3.99
C GLY A 220 13.41 -8.73 3.55
N ASP A 221 14.25 -9.23 4.45
CA ASP A 221 15.60 -9.73 4.12
C ASP A 221 15.64 -11.26 3.87
N LYS A 222 14.51 -11.96 4.11
CA LYS A 222 14.34 -13.39 3.83
C LYS A 222 13.23 -13.71 2.82
N SER A 223 12.21 -12.87 2.68
CA SER A 223 11.13 -13.10 1.71
C SER A 223 11.58 -12.76 0.27
N LYS A 224 10.97 -13.45 -0.72
CA LYS A 224 11.10 -13.09 -2.14
C LYS A 224 10.18 -11.95 -2.58
N SER A 225 9.23 -11.61 -1.72
CA SER A 225 8.21 -10.58 -1.89
C SER A 225 7.90 -10.00 -0.51
N LEU A 226 8.14 -8.72 -0.33
CA LEU A 226 7.54 -7.82 0.66
C LEU A 226 8.27 -6.49 0.56
N ASP A 227 7.52 -5.45 0.25
CA ASP A 227 7.98 -4.08 0.32
C ASP A 227 8.33 -3.75 1.78
N VAL A 228 9.53 -3.23 2.01
CA VAL A 228 9.85 -2.67 3.32
C VAL A 228 9.00 -1.39 3.43
N ILE A 229 8.01 -1.40 4.32
CA ILE A 229 7.06 -0.29 4.49
C ILE A 229 7.80 0.95 5.04
N LEU A 230 8.40 1.69 4.12
CA LEU A 230 9.06 2.97 4.31
C LEU A 230 8.02 4.08 4.19
N LYS A 231 8.22 5.17 4.95
CA LYS A 231 7.38 6.35 4.86
C LYS A 231 7.96 7.28 3.79
N VAL A 232 7.33 7.27 2.62
CA VAL A 232 7.56 8.18 1.48
C VAL A 232 7.84 9.61 1.96
N GLY A 233 8.83 10.26 1.36
CA GLY A 233 9.31 11.60 1.72
C GLY A 233 10.11 11.71 3.04
N TYR A 234 9.96 10.79 3.99
CA TYR A 234 10.72 10.80 5.26
C TYR A 234 11.94 9.89 5.27
N ALA A 235 11.92 8.78 4.51
CA ALA A 235 13.06 7.89 4.38
C ALA A 235 14.04 8.40 3.30
N PRO A 236 15.36 8.37 3.54
CA PRO A 236 16.39 8.59 2.52
C PRO A 236 16.73 7.31 1.74
N LYS A 237 17.29 7.46 0.54
CA LYS A 237 17.55 6.38 -0.43
C LYS A 237 18.30 5.17 0.13
N GLU A 238 19.23 5.36 1.06
CA GLU A 238 19.98 4.25 1.65
C GLU A 238 19.13 3.31 2.55
N GLN A 239 17.86 3.65 2.81
CA GLN A 239 16.89 2.75 3.43
C GLN A 239 16.16 1.84 2.44
N TYR A 240 16.04 2.24 1.17
CA TYR A 240 15.38 1.48 0.10
C TYR A 240 16.34 0.43 -0.50
N ILE A 241 17.61 0.82 -0.65
CA ILE A 241 18.65 -0.03 -1.24
C ILE A 241 19.00 -1.17 -0.25
N ARG A 242 18.67 -2.43 -0.59
CA ARG A 242 18.99 -3.66 0.18
C ARG A 242 20.47 -3.86 0.59
N ARG A 243 21.39 -3.05 0.09
CA ARG A 243 22.83 -3.01 0.46
C ARG A 243 23.34 -1.60 0.78
N GLY A 244 22.45 -0.65 1.01
CA GLY A 244 22.78 0.73 1.38
C GLY A 244 23.52 0.78 2.71
N ARG A 245 24.53 1.64 2.80
CA ARG A 245 25.17 1.93 4.10
C ARG A 245 24.33 2.97 4.82
N GLN A 246 23.67 2.55 5.88
CA GLN A 246 22.92 3.44 6.78
C GLN A 246 23.82 3.87 7.95
N GLY A 247 23.60 5.09 8.44
CA GLY A 247 24.39 5.68 9.52
C GLY A 247 23.66 6.87 10.15
N PRO A 248 24.30 7.64 11.05
CA PRO A 248 23.66 8.78 11.71
C PRO A 248 23.09 9.84 10.75
N TYR A 249 23.70 9.99 9.56
CA TYR A 249 23.20 10.81 8.44
C TYR A 249 21.84 10.37 7.88
N THR A 250 21.40 9.15 8.16
CA THR A 250 20.10 8.59 7.76
C THR A 250 18.99 9.24 8.58
N ASP A 251 19.13 9.26 9.92
CA ASP A 251 18.16 9.93 10.80
C ASP A 251 18.19 11.46 10.66
N VAL A 252 19.34 12.05 10.26
CA VAL A 252 19.47 13.47 9.91
C VAL A 252 18.55 13.87 8.77
N TYR A 253 18.45 13.05 7.71
CA TYR A 253 17.53 13.30 6.60
C TYR A 253 16.09 13.31 7.08
N SER A 254 15.67 12.29 7.83
CA SER A 254 14.30 12.19 8.35
C SER A 254 13.95 13.34 9.30
N CYS A 255 14.91 13.84 10.10
CA CYS A 255 14.74 15.07 10.88
C CYS A 255 14.56 16.32 10.02
N ALA A 256 15.32 16.45 8.94
CA ALA A 256 15.23 17.57 8.03
C ALA A 256 13.91 17.54 7.21
N ALA A 257 13.43 16.35 6.84
CA ALA A 257 12.10 16.12 6.28
C ALA A 257 10.98 16.52 7.26
N CYS A 258 11.09 16.15 8.55
CA CYS A 258 10.18 16.59 9.60
C CYS A 258 10.14 18.12 9.74
N LEU A 259 11.31 18.77 9.75
CA LEU A 259 11.41 20.24 9.81
C LEU A 259 10.78 20.89 8.58
N TYR A 260 11.10 20.42 7.37
CA TYR A 260 10.58 20.93 6.11
C TYR A 260 9.04 20.81 6.05
N ALA A 261 8.52 19.60 6.24
CA ALA A 261 7.07 19.34 6.15
C ALA A 261 6.27 20.14 7.18
N ALA A 262 6.79 20.31 8.40
CA ALA A 262 6.15 21.09 9.44
C ALA A 262 5.99 22.58 9.08
N ILE A 263 6.92 23.18 8.34
CA ILE A 263 6.90 24.63 8.03
C ILE A 263 6.31 24.95 6.65
N THR A 264 6.42 24.06 5.66
CA THR A 264 5.88 24.27 4.31
C THR A 264 4.41 23.85 4.23
N GLY A 265 4.05 22.77 4.93
CA GLY A 265 2.80 22.01 4.76
C GLY A 265 2.89 20.90 3.70
N TYR A 266 4.08 20.64 3.14
CA TYR A 266 4.32 19.68 2.07
C TYR A 266 5.52 18.80 2.41
N LEU A 267 5.46 17.50 2.10
CA LEU A 267 6.64 16.64 2.16
C LEU A 267 7.73 17.14 1.20
N PRO A 268 9.03 16.90 1.45
CA PRO A 268 10.00 16.94 0.37
C PRO A 268 9.66 15.83 -0.65
N PRO A 269 10.06 15.97 -1.93
CA PRO A 269 9.96 14.87 -2.90
C PRO A 269 10.70 13.62 -2.39
N GLU A 270 10.35 12.44 -2.91
CA GLU A 270 10.89 11.20 -2.40
C GLU A 270 12.39 11.06 -2.72
N SER A 271 13.11 10.38 -1.83
CA SER A 271 14.57 10.38 -1.85
C SER A 271 15.18 9.51 -2.93
N LEU A 272 14.35 8.72 -3.62
CA LEU A 272 14.72 8.01 -4.83
C LEU A 272 14.62 8.97 -6.02
N ASP A 273 13.46 9.55 -6.32
CA ASP A 273 13.26 10.53 -7.41
C ASP A 273 14.30 11.66 -7.36
N ARG A 274 14.63 12.18 -6.16
CA ARG A 274 15.68 13.20 -6.00
C ARG A 274 17.11 12.73 -6.31
N LEU A 275 17.35 11.47 -6.65
CA LEU A 275 18.67 10.95 -7.06
C LEU A 275 19.20 11.63 -8.31
N GLU A 276 18.29 11.89 -9.24
CA GLU A 276 18.62 12.32 -10.59
C GLU A 276 18.58 13.85 -10.69
N LYS A 277 17.63 14.50 -10.02
CA LYS A 277 17.57 15.97 -9.84
C LYS A 277 16.88 16.34 -8.53
N ASP A 278 17.54 17.20 -7.77
CA ASP A 278 17.04 17.63 -6.47
C ASP A 278 15.98 18.74 -6.62
N GLU A 279 14.73 18.37 -6.97
CA GLU A 279 13.58 19.29 -7.09
C GLU A 279 13.08 19.87 -5.74
N LEU A 280 13.89 19.80 -4.68
CA LEU A 280 13.54 20.33 -3.36
C LEU A 280 13.45 21.87 -3.35
N VAL A 281 12.25 22.40 -3.58
CA VAL A 281 11.94 23.83 -3.51
C VAL A 281 12.25 24.39 -2.11
N PRO A 282 13.15 25.39 -1.96
CA PRO A 282 13.44 25.97 -0.66
C PRO A 282 12.21 26.64 -0.02
N PRO A 283 12.00 26.51 1.31
CA PRO A 283 10.83 27.09 1.99
C PRO A 283 10.61 28.58 1.72
N SER A 284 11.68 29.39 1.55
CA SER A 284 11.54 30.82 1.20
C SER A 284 10.90 31.06 -0.17
N GLN A 285 11.12 30.17 -1.15
CA GLN A 285 10.48 30.25 -2.48
C GLN A 285 9.00 29.86 -2.43
N MET A 286 8.62 28.98 -1.50
CA MET A 286 7.21 28.70 -1.16
C MET A 286 6.53 29.84 -0.37
N GLY A 287 7.19 30.99 -0.20
CA GLY A 287 6.70 32.14 0.55
C GLY A 287 6.77 32.00 2.07
N ILE A 288 7.42 30.96 2.61
CA ILE A 288 7.59 30.77 4.05
C ILE A 288 8.66 31.74 4.57
N ARG A 289 8.32 32.50 5.62
CA ARG A 289 9.27 33.43 6.25
C ARG A 289 10.22 32.68 7.19
N ILE A 290 11.35 32.25 6.66
CA ILE A 290 12.38 31.48 7.37
C ILE A 290 13.72 32.26 7.48
N PRO A 291 14.49 32.12 8.58
CA PRO A 291 15.88 32.60 8.63
C PRO A 291 16.83 31.75 7.76
N LEU A 292 17.70 32.41 6.98
CA LEU A 292 18.63 31.75 6.04
C LEU A 292 19.49 30.64 6.66
N TYR A 293 19.89 30.75 7.94
CA TYR A 293 20.67 29.70 8.61
C TYR A 293 19.86 28.39 8.73
N LEU A 294 18.57 28.50 9.05
CA LEU A 294 17.68 27.35 9.24
C LEU A 294 17.31 26.73 7.90
N GLU A 295 17.03 27.56 6.89
CA GLU A 295 16.77 27.09 5.53
C GLU A 295 17.94 26.27 4.99
N ARG A 296 19.17 26.78 5.10
CA ARG A 296 20.36 26.02 4.67
C ARG A 296 20.64 24.78 5.53
N ALA A 297 20.33 24.81 6.82
CA ALA A 297 20.44 23.63 7.67
C ALA A 297 19.43 22.54 7.24
N ILE A 298 18.18 22.92 6.93
CA ILE A 298 17.16 21.99 6.42
C ILE A 298 17.57 21.42 5.05
N LEU A 299 17.94 22.27 4.09
CA LEU A 299 18.38 21.83 2.76
C LEU A 299 19.59 20.88 2.83
N LYS A 300 20.58 21.21 3.67
CA LYS A 300 21.75 20.33 3.89
C LYS A 300 21.39 19.02 4.56
N GLY A 301 20.49 19.03 5.55
CA GLY A 301 20.00 17.80 6.18
C GLY A 301 19.26 16.91 5.18
N LEU A 302 18.51 17.53 4.25
CA LEU A 302 17.81 16.87 3.15
C LEU A 302 18.70 16.54 1.93
N ALA A 303 20.02 16.79 1.96
CA ALA A 303 20.90 16.49 0.82
C ALA A 303 20.83 15.00 0.44
N VAL A 304 20.70 14.71 -0.85
CA VAL A 304 20.33 13.37 -1.34
C VAL A 304 21.46 12.37 -1.07
N GLN A 305 22.71 12.77 -1.35
CA GLN A 305 23.90 11.98 -1.05
C GLN A 305 24.20 12.01 0.46
N PRO A 306 24.33 10.86 1.14
CA PRO A 306 24.69 10.79 2.56
C PRO A 306 25.90 11.63 2.98
N GLU A 307 26.94 11.67 2.14
CA GLU A 307 28.19 12.42 2.35
C GLU A 307 28.03 13.95 2.34
N ASP A 308 27.00 14.48 1.68
CA ASP A 308 26.71 15.92 1.64
C ASP A 308 25.92 16.39 2.87
N ARG A 309 25.27 15.48 3.61
CA ARG A 309 24.51 15.78 4.83
C ARG A 309 25.43 16.11 6.00
N PHE A 310 24.84 16.57 7.11
CA PHE A 310 25.49 16.48 8.41
C PHE A 310 25.71 15.00 8.75
N GLN A 311 26.92 14.65 9.19
CA GLN A 311 27.31 13.25 9.42
C GLN A 311 26.83 12.71 10.76
N THR A 312 26.32 13.58 11.64
CA THR A 312 25.67 13.25 12.92
C THR A 312 24.51 14.20 13.22
N ALA A 313 23.54 13.77 14.04
CA ALA A 313 22.51 14.67 14.57
C ALA A 313 23.11 15.80 15.44
N GLY A 314 24.29 15.59 16.02
CA GLY A 314 25.01 16.61 16.81
C GLY A 314 25.51 17.77 15.98
N GLU A 315 26.06 17.52 14.78
CA GLU A 315 26.45 18.57 13.83
C GLU A 315 25.24 19.39 13.34
N PHE A 316 24.12 18.71 13.06
CA PHE A 316 22.88 19.37 12.62
C PHE A 316 22.29 20.24 13.74
N LEU A 317 22.30 19.74 14.97
CA LEU A 317 21.94 20.49 16.17
C LEU A 317 22.84 21.72 16.37
N GLU A 318 24.15 21.55 16.28
CA GLU A 318 25.11 22.65 16.46
C GLU A 318 24.89 23.76 15.43
N ALA A 319 24.67 23.40 14.16
CA ALA A 319 24.39 24.37 13.09
C ALA A 319 23.11 25.19 13.37
N ILE A 320 22.07 24.55 13.91
CA ILE A 320 20.81 25.20 14.29
C ILE A 320 21.00 26.11 15.54
N GLU A 321 21.57 25.58 16.63
CA GLU A 321 21.70 26.30 17.90
C GLU A 321 22.65 27.51 17.80
N ASN A 322 23.79 27.34 17.11
CA ASN A 322 24.75 28.42 16.84
C ASN A 322 24.34 29.32 15.65
N LYS A 323 23.19 29.03 15.01
CA LYS A 323 22.64 29.78 13.86
C LYS A 323 23.63 29.93 12.70
N GLN A 324 24.38 28.86 12.43
CA GLN A 324 25.43 28.83 11.42
C GLN A 324 24.81 28.80 10.02
N VAL A 325 25.14 29.80 9.19
CA VAL A 325 24.79 29.81 7.77
C VAL A 325 25.75 28.87 7.05
N VAL A 326 25.43 27.58 7.04
CA VAL A 326 26.26 26.54 6.40
C VAL A 326 26.40 26.77 4.89
N GLU A 327 27.43 26.17 4.31
CA GLU A 327 27.51 26.00 2.86
C GLU A 327 26.77 24.72 2.43
N LEU A 328 26.04 24.87 1.33
CA LEU A 328 25.39 23.79 0.61
C LEU A 328 26.33 23.22 -0.48
N PRO A 329 26.11 21.96 -0.92
CA PRO A 329 26.71 21.42 -2.15
C PRO A 329 26.40 22.30 -3.37
N GLU A 330 27.17 22.18 -4.44
CA GLU A 330 27.00 23.04 -5.62
C GLU A 330 25.63 22.81 -6.30
N THR A 331 25.15 21.57 -6.34
CA THR A 331 23.79 21.21 -6.79
C THR A 331 22.67 21.94 -6.03
N GLN A 332 22.83 22.16 -4.71
CA GLN A 332 21.83 22.85 -3.88
C GLN A 332 22.06 24.38 -3.78
N LYS A 333 23.19 24.90 -4.30
CA LYS A 333 23.48 26.35 -4.34
C LYS A 333 22.69 27.09 -5.43
N GLU A 334 22.17 26.40 -6.44
CA GLU A 334 21.34 27.01 -7.49
C GLU A 334 19.89 27.17 -7.05
N ALA A 335 19.29 26.13 -6.44
CA ALA A 335 17.94 26.20 -5.87
C ALA A 335 17.79 27.30 -4.81
N SER A 336 18.79 27.50 -3.95
CA SER A 336 18.69 28.32 -2.72
C SER A 336 18.95 29.84 -2.88
N GLN A 337 18.92 30.38 -4.11
CA GLN A 337 19.15 31.82 -4.36
C GLN A 337 17.91 32.53 -4.94
N PRO A 338 17.36 33.56 -4.26
CA PRO A 338 16.36 34.42 -4.89
C PRO A 338 17.02 35.27 -5.98
N ARG A 339 16.68 35.01 -7.25
CA ARG A 339 17.21 35.75 -8.42
C ARG A 339 17.02 37.25 -8.26
N THR A 340 18.11 37.94 -7.92
CA THR A 340 18.22 39.40 -7.90
C THR A 340 19.22 39.79 -8.97
N GLU A 341 18.74 40.39 -10.05
CA GLU A 341 19.58 40.82 -11.18
C GLU A 341 20.46 42.02 -10.78
N GLU A 342 21.73 41.79 -10.44
CA GLU A 342 22.77 42.83 -10.52
C GLU A 342 23.49 42.78 -11.89
N PRO A 343 23.76 43.94 -12.52
CA PRO A 343 24.38 43.99 -13.84
C PRO A 343 25.89 43.65 -13.81
N PRO A 344 26.43 43.06 -14.89
CA PRO A 344 27.78 42.48 -14.90
C PRO A 344 28.90 43.55 -14.81
N LYS A 345 29.60 43.57 -13.68
CA LYS A 345 30.79 44.42 -13.45
C LYS A 345 32.05 43.73 -14.01
N GLN A 346 32.54 44.21 -15.15
CA GLN A 346 33.78 43.71 -15.78
C GLN A 346 35.06 44.12 -15.02
N LYS A 347 36.16 43.39 -15.32
CA LYS A 347 37.59 43.68 -15.03
C LYS A 347 38.04 43.28 -13.60
N THR A 348 39.27 42.80 -13.36
CA THR A 348 40.45 42.65 -14.25
C THR A 348 41.32 41.45 -13.86
N SER A 349 42.23 41.03 -14.74
CA SER A 349 43.16 39.92 -14.53
C SER A 349 44.32 40.22 -13.55
N LYS A 350 44.82 39.16 -12.89
CA LYS A 350 46.23 38.70 -13.00
C LYS A 350 46.47 37.36 -12.31
N ALA A 351 47.50 36.64 -12.75
CA ALA A 351 47.87 35.30 -12.28
C ALA A 351 49.05 35.32 -11.28
N ILE A 352 49.22 34.23 -10.54
CA ILE A 352 50.48 33.80 -9.92
C ILE A 352 50.72 32.33 -10.30
N VAL A 353 51.99 31.94 -10.46
CA VAL A 353 52.42 30.64 -11.00
C VAL A 353 53.32 29.90 -10.01
N ILE A 354 52.94 28.65 -9.70
CA ILE A 354 53.78 27.51 -9.25
C ILE A 354 53.02 26.27 -9.77
N GLY A 355 53.56 25.19 -10.35
CA GLY A 355 54.90 24.61 -10.35
C GLY A 355 54.94 23.37 -9.42
N ALA A 356 55.31 22.15 -9.83
CA ALA A 356 55.71 21.66 -11.15
C ALA A 356 55.66 20.11 -11.27
N LEU A 357 55.54 19.62 -12.52
CA LEU A 357 56.16 18.39 -13.10
C LEU A 357 55.99 16.99 -12.46
N ALA A 358 55.26 16.10 -13.17
CA ALA A 358 55.71 14.82 -13.78
C ALA A 358 54.47 14.05 -14.27
N VAL A 359 54.18 13.81 -15.56
CA VAL A 359 54.97 13.19 -16.65
C VAL A 359 55.47 11.78 -16.34
N THR A 360 54.66 10.77 -16.70
CA THR A 360 55.02 9.70 -17.65
C THR A 360 53.75 9.03 -18.19
N ALA A 361 53.70 8.73 -19.48
CA ALA A 361 52.67 7.89 -20.08
C ALA A 361 53.22 6.48 -20.35
N ALA A 362 52.39 5.46 -20.17
CA ALA A 362 52.63 4.11 -20.68
C ALA A 362 51.29 3.38 -20.87
N ALA A 363 50.90 3.17 -22.13
CA ALA A 363 49.79 2.27 -22.45
C ALA A 363 50.29 0.82 -22.42
N LEU A 364 49.49 -0.12 -21.91
CA LEU A 364 49.80 -1.54 -21.98
C LEU A 364 48.51 -2.37 -22.04
N VAL A 365 48.04 -2.60 -23.28
CA VAL A 365 46.91 -3.49 -23.55
C VAL A 365 47.40 -4.93 -23.55
N LEU A 366 47.15 -5.62 -22.43
CA LEU A 366 47.09 -7.09 -22.34
C LEU A 366 45.94 -7.43 -21.38
N GLY A 367 44.96 -8.28 -21.71
CA GLY A 367 44.91 -9.23 -22.83
C GLY A 367 44.97 -10.68 -22.35
N VAL A 368 44.19 -11.03 -21.33
CA VAL A 368 44.02 -12.40 -20.84
C VAL A 368 42.53 -12.67 -20.68
N SER A 369 41.99 -13.54 -21.53
CA SER A 369 40.59 -13.97 -21.50
C SER A 369 40.48 -15.48 -21.26
N ALA A 370 39.31 -15.88 -20.74
CA ALA A 370 38.71 -17.22 -20.75
C ALA A 370 39.00 -18.20 -19.59
N LEU A 371 37.96 -19.03 -19.34
CA LEU A 371 37.86 -20.22 -18.47
C LEU A 371 37.81 -19.93 -16.95
N MET A 372 36.75 -20.26 -16.19
CA MET A 372 35.47 -20.95 -16.46
C MET A 372 34.33 -20.33 -15.60
N GLY A 373 33.02 -20.52 -15.84
CA GLY A 373 32.34 -21.19 -16.96
C GLY A 373 31.11 -22.03 -16.54
N GLY A 374 29.89 -21.57 -16.89
CA GLY A 374 28.62 -22.34 -16.90
C GLY A 374 27.71 -22.17 -15.68
N ILE A 375 26.40 -22.48 -15.72
CA ILE A 375 25.46 -22.99 -16.76
C ILE A 375 24.04 -22.91 -16.11
N ASN A 376 22.86 -22.64 -16.71
CA ASN A 376 22.33 -22.14 -18.00
C ASN A 376 20.89 -21.60 -17.70
N GLY A 377 20.12 -20.91 -18.57
CA GLY A 377 20.30 -20.54 -19.98
C GLY A 377 19.17 -21.04 -20.90
N ARG A 378 18.21 -20.17 -21.27
CA ARG A 378 17.20 -20.32 -22.35
C ARG A 378 16.50 -18.96 -22.62
N GLN A 379 16.07 -18.57 -23.83
CA GLN A 379 16.62 -18.81 -25.17
C GLN A 379 15.91 -17.90 -26.20
N THR A 380 16.65 -17.19 -27.05
CA THR A 380 16.13 -16.54 -28.28
C THR A 380 17.02 -16.89 -29.48
N GLY A 381 16.45 -16.80 -30.69
CA GLY A 381 17.05 -17.28 -31.94
C GLY A 381 18.11 -16.35 -32.55
N SER A 382 18.87 -16.85 -33.53
CA SER A 382 20.14 -16.25 -33.94
C SER A 382 20.24 -15.80 -35.41
N GLY A 383 20.65 -14.54 -35.61
CA GLY A 383 21.50 -14.09 -36.73
C GLY A 383 20.81 -13.34 -37.88
N PRO A 384 21.60 -12.65 -38.75
CA PRO A 384 23.05 -12.47 -38.69
C PRO A 384 23.45 -11.04 -38.22
N ALA A 385 24.38 -10.94 -37.27
CA ALA A 385 24.80 -9.65 -36.71
C ALA A 385 26.35 -9.56 -36.60
N GLU A 386 27.03 -9.47 -37.74
CA GLU A 386 28.49 -9.22 -37.80
C GLU A 386 28.86 -7.94 -38.58
N GLU A 387 27.90 -7.23 -39.19
CA GLU A 387 28.15 -5.94 -39.87
C GLU A 387 27.81 -4.69 -39.03
N SER A 388 26.97 -4.79 -37.98
CA SER A 388 26.50 -3.59 -37.24
C SER A 388 27.48 -3.04 -36.19
N SER A 389 28.34 -3.87 -35.61
CA SER A 389 29.22 -3.46 -34.50
C SER A 389 30.26 -2.41 -34.91
N LEU A 390 30.81 -2.52 -36.12
CA LEU A 390 31.77 -1.55 -36.68
C LEU A 390 31.11 -0.21 -37.07
N ALA A 391 29.80 -0.21 -37.36
CA ALA A 391 29.05 1.03 -37.59
C ALA A 391 28.84 1.80 -36.28
N ALA A 392 28.47 1.12 -35.19
CA ALA A 392 28.21 1.75 -33.90
C ALA A 392 29.45 2.43 -33.27
N GLU A 393 30.66 1.88 -33.48
CA GLU A 393 31.93 2.51 -33.04
C GLU A 393 32.34 3.74 -33.87
N THR A 394 31.79 3.92 -35.08
CA THR A 394 32.16 5.02 -36.00
C THR A 394 31.06 6.05 -36.24
N ALA A 395 29.87 5.82 -35.69
CA ALA A 395 28.76 6.77 -35.71
C ALA A 395 29.07 8.04 -34.89
N PRO A 396 28.42 9.18 -35.23
CA PRO A 396 28.44 10.36 -34.37
C PRO A 396 27.98 10.06 -32.94
N LYS A 397 28.43 10.89 -32.00
CA LYS A 397 27.97 10.86 -30.61
C LYS A 397 27.29 12.16 -30.22
N VAL A 398 26.26 12.03 -29.41
CA VAL A 398 25.58 13.14 -28.74
C VAL A 398 25.84 13.13 -27.23
N MET A 399 25.63 14.28 -26.59
CA MET A 399 25.67 14.42 -25.14
C MET A 399 24.24 14.56 -24.62
N ILE A 400 23.81 13.70 -23.69
CA ILE A 400 22.51 13.79 -22.98
C ILE A 400 22.81 13.56 -21.50
N ALA A 401 22.30 14.41 -20.60
CA ALA A 401 22.62 14.37 -19.15
C ALA A 401 24.14 14.27 -18.82
N GLY A 402 25.00 14.83 -19.68
CA GLY A 402 26.46 14.75 -19.52
C GLY A 402 27.09 13.40 -19.87
N GLN A 403 26.35 12.44 -20.42
CA GLN A 403 26.85 11.15 -20.93
C GLN A 403 26.94 11.12 -22.46
N GLU A 404 27.91 10.37 -23.01
CA GLU A 404 28.11 10.19 -24.46
C GLU A 404 27.30 9.01 -25.01
N TYR A 405 26.28 9.27 -25.84
CA TYR A 405 25.49 8.25 -26.53
C TYR A 405 25.82 8.21 -28.03
N SER A 406 25.83 7.01 -28.64
CA SER A 406 26.03 6.84 -30.09
C SER A 406 24.71 7.03 -30.84
N THR A 407 24.68 7.82 -31.91
CA THR A 407 23.45 8.04 -32.70
C THR A 407 22.98 6.81 -33.49
N ALA A 408 23.77 5.72 -33.46
CA ALA A 408 23.42 4.41 -34.02
C ALA A 408 22.74 3.45 -33.01
N LEU A 409 22.37 3.91 -31.81
CA LEU A 409 21.52 3.15 -30.90
C LEU A 409 20.11 2.96 -31.47
N GLU A 410 19.56 1.76 -31.31
CA GLU A 410 18.15 1.44 -31.64
C GLU A 410 17.23 1.42 -30.41
N GLN A 411 17.81 1.27 -29.22
CA GLN A 411 17.11 1.27 -27.93
C GLN A 411 17.85 2.24 -27.00
N LEU A 412 17.12 3.08 -26.27
CA LEU A 412 17.68 4.05 -25.33
C LEU A 412 16.76 4.21 -24.13
N ASP A 413 17.25 3.75 -22.98
CA ASP A 413 16.62 3.94 -21.68
C ASP A 413 17.11 5.26 -21.08
N LEU A 414 16.22 6.25 -21.05
CA LEU A 414 16.38 7.52 -20.36
C LEU A 414 15.31 7.69 -19.27
N SER A 415 14.67 6.60 -18.82
CA SER A 415 13.85 6.61 -17.61
C SER A 415 14.69 6.99 -16.40
N ASP A 416 14.05 7.60 -15.39
CA ASP A 416 14.65 7.91 -14.08
C ASP A 416 16.05 8.54 -14.21
N GLN A 417 16.13 9.62 -15.00
CA GLN A 417 17.34 10.42 -15.29
C GLN A 417 17.11 11.94 -15.23
N ASP A 418 15.90 12.34 -14.82
CA ASP A 418 15.40 13.70 -14.60
C ASP A 418 15.83 14.76 -15.64
N LEU A 419 15.73 14.36 -16.91
CA LEU A 419 16.01 15.17 -18.07
C LEU A 419 15.14 16.42 -18.14
N THR A 420 15.70 17.45 -18.77
CA THR A 420 14.99 18.68 -19.10
C THR A 420 14.84 18.85 -20.61
N ASP A 421 13.99 19.79 -21.03
CA ASP A 421 13.84 20.18 -22.44
C ASP A 421 15.17 20.49 -23.15
N ALA A 422 16.20 20.92 -22.41
CA ALA A 422 17.53 21.21 -22.94
C ALA A 422 18.31 19.94 -23.31
N ASP A 423 18.12 18.82 -22.60
CA ASP A 423 18.75 17.53 -22.85
C ASP A 423 18.12 16.83 -24.06
N LEU A 424 16.80 16.93 -24.20
CA LEU A 424 16.05 16.35 -25.30
C LEU A 424 16.47 16.90 -26.67
N ILE A 425 17.01 18.14 -26.74
CA ILE A 425 17.46 18.77 -28.00
C ILE A 425 18.37 17.85 -28.82
N PHE A 426 19.23 17.08 -28.16
CA PHE A 426 20.21 16.22 -28.81
C PHE A 426 19.63 14.90 -29.33
N LEU A 427 18.46 14.46 -28.84
CA LEU A 427 17.79 13.26 -29.34
C LEU A 427 17.48 13.36 -30.84
N ARG A 428 17.28 14.58 -31.37
CA ARG A 428 17.05 14.87 -32.81
C ARG A 428 18.08 14.24 -33.75
N GLU A 429 19.31 13.99 -33.30
CA GLU A 429 20.36 13.36 -34.11
C GLU A 429 20.35 11.81 -34.01
N MET A 430 19.58 11.23 -33.08
CA MET A 430 19.48 9.79 -32.82
C MET A 430 18.37 9.12 -33.64
N THR A 431 18.31 9.42 -34.94
CA THR A 431 17.20 9.01 -35.84
C THR A 431 17.08 7.49 -36.08
N ASN A 432 17.91 6.66 -35.45
CA ASN A 432 17.85 5.19 -35.52
C ASN A 432 17.08 4.56 -34.35
N LEU A 433 16.69 5.35 -33.34
CA LEU A 433 15.93 4.88 -32.18
C LEU A 433 14.58 4.28 -32.59
N LYS A 434 14.30 3.10 -32.04
CA LYS A 434 13.04 2.36 -32.10
C LYS A 434 12.36 2.32 -30.75
N GLU A 435 13.14 2.25 -29.67
CA GLU A 435 12.63 2.27 -28.30
C GLU A 435 13.30 3.43 -27.55
N LEU A 436 12.49 4.30 -26.98
CA LEU A 436 12.91 5.42 -26.15
C LEU A 436 12.05 5.45 -24.89
N ASP A 437 12.69 5.30 -23.72
CA ASP A 437 12.04 5.49 -22.43
C ASP A 437 12.37 6.86 -21.86
N LEU A 438 11.36 7.55 -21.32
CA LEU A 438 11.46 8.85 -20.65
C LEU A 438 10.55 8.91 -19.39
N GLU A 439 10.07 7.77 -18.86
CA GLU A 439 9.31 7.75 -17.59
C GLU A 439 10.13 8.36 -16.42
N GLY A 440 9.46 8.83 -15.37
CA GLY A 440 10.09 9.52 -14.21
C GLY A 440 10.56 10.97 -14.44
N ASN A 441 10.93 11.36 -15.67
CA ASN A 441 11.51 12.66 -16.01
C ASN A 441 10.52 13.85 -15.91
N SER A 442 10.19 14.29 -14.69
CA SER A 442 9.28 15.42 -14.40
C SER A 442 9.61 16.71 -15.17
N GLY A 443 10.89 16.95 -15.46
CA GLY A 443 11.43 18.16 -16.09
C GLY A 443 11.15 18.34 -17.58
N ILE A 444 10.47 17.39 -18.23
CA ILE A 444 10.13 17.45 -19.65
C ILE A 444 8.78 18.19 -19.84
N SER A 445 8.78 19.18 -20.73
CA SER A 445 7.60 19.92 -21.17
C SER A 445 7.50 20.08 -22.70
N ASP A 446 8.64 20.17 -23.40
CA ASP A 446 8.74 20.35 -24.85
C ASP A 446 9.12 19.05 -25.56
N LEU A 447 8.12 18.38 -26.16
CA LEU A 447 8.33 17.18 -26.97
C LEU A 447 8.84 17.48 -28.41
N THR A 448 9.02 18.75 -28.81
CA THR A 448 9.48 19.13 -30.16
C THR A 448 10.76 18.41 -30.61
N PRO A 449 11.75 18.08 -29.75
CA PRO A 449 12.92 17.29 -30.16
C PRO A 449 12.63 15.86 -30.60
N LEU A 450 11.48 15.28 -30.24
CA LEU A 450 11.09 13.92 -30.63
C LEU A 450 10.49 13.84 -32.05
N ALA A 451 10.04 14.98 -32.62
CA ALA A 451 9.21 15.01 -33.82
C ALA A 451 9.87 14.41 -35.09
N ASP A 452 11.20 14.44 -35.16
CA ASP A 452 11.97 13.91 -36.31
C ASP A 452 12.34 12.42 -36.16
N LEU A 453 12.00 11.76 -35.03
CA LEU A 453 12.41 10.40 -34.68
C LEU A 453 11.51 9.32 -35.30
N ALA A 454 11.31 9.40 -36.62
CA ALA A 454 10.34 8.59 -37.37
C ALA A 454 10.57 7.06 -37.36
N SER A 455 11.66 6.58 -36.75
CA SER A 455 11.93 5.15 -36.51
C SER A 455 11.37 4.61 -35.20
N LEU A 456 10.83 5.44 -34.30
CA LEU A 456 10.29 4.99 -33.01
C LEU A 456 9.10 4.03 -33.19
N GLU A 457 9.21 2.88 -32.55
CA GLU A 457 8.19 1.83 -32.40
C GLU A 457 7.64 1.77 -30.96
N SER A 458 8.41 2.20 -29.96
CA SER A 458 7.98 2.36 -28.56
C SER A 458 8.47 3.68 -27.98
N LEU A 459 7.57 4.39 -27.31
CA LEU A 459 7.86 5.63 -26.59
C LEU A 459 7.12 5.61 -25.25
N ALA A 460 7.86 5.81 -24.17
CA ALA A 460 7.30 6.09 -22.86
C ALA A 460 7.58 7.57 -22.49
N LEU A 461 6.62 8.23 -21.85
CA LEU A 461 6.66 9.65 -21.50
C LEU A 461 6.34 9.84 -20.02
N PRO A 462 6.97 10.82 -19.35
CA PRO A 462 6.89 10.97 -17.91
C PRO A 462 5.49 11.39 -17.45
N ILE A 463 5.13 10.97 -16.23
CA ILE A 463 4.05 11.52 -15.41
C ILE A 463 4.52 11.49 -13.95
N PRO A 464 4.22 12.52 -13.11
CA PRO A 464 3.53 13.77 -13.46
C PRO A 464 4.45 14.75 -14.23
N SER A 465 4.06 15.11 -15.44
CA SER A 465 4.86 15.95 -16.34
C SER A 465 4.33 17.37 -16.51
N GLU A 466 5.21 18.29 -16.90
CA GLU A 466 4.85 19.60 -17.43
C GLU A 466 4.40 19.57 -18.91
N VAL A 467 4.45 18.39 -19.58
CA VAL A 467 3.92 18.19 -20.93
C VAL A 467 2.42 18.54 -20.99
N THR A 468 2.08 19.55 -21.80
CA THR A 468 0.69 19.91 -22.15
C THR A 468 0.35 19.70 -23.63
N ASP A 469 1.36 19.57 -24.51
CA ASP A 469 1.18 19.49 -25.97
C ASP A 469 1.77 18.19 -26.54
N LEU A 470 0.91 17.34 -27.11
CA LEU A 470 1.29 16.11 -27.80
C LEU A 470 1.47 16.29 -29.32
N SER A 471 1.31 17.51 -29.86
CA SER A 471 1.49 17.80 -31.29
C SER A 471 2.84 17.32 -31.87
N PRO A 472 3.98 17.40 -31.15
CA PRO A 472 5.25 16.90 -31.65
C PRO A 472 5.28 15.41 -31.99
N ILE A 473 4.61 14.57 -31.17
CA ILE A 473 4.64 13.11 -31.39
C ILE A 473 3.71 12.65 -32.53
N ALA A 474 2.82 13.51 -33.04
CA ALA A 474 1.91 13.16 -34.14
C ALA A 474 2.62 12.80 -35.47
N GLY A 475 3.91 13.11 -35.62
CA GLY A 475 4.72 12.67 -36.75
C GLY A 475 5.14 11.20 -36.69
N LEU A 476 5.08 10.56 -35.51
CA LEU A 476 5.68 9.25 -35.22
C LEU A 476 4.83 8.08 -35.71
N SER A 477 4.50 8.05 -37.01
CA SER A 477 3.61 7.02 -37.59
C SER A 477 4.12 5.58 -37.49
N GLY A 478 5.37 5.35 -37.10
CA GLY A 478 5.92 4.01 -36.81
C GLY A 478 5.51 3.44 -35.45
N LEU A 479 4.99 4.29 -34.55
CA LEU A 479 4.82 3.96 -33.14
C LEU A 479 3.75 2.88 -32.91
N LYS A 480 4.11 1.87 -32.10
CA LYS A 480 3.28 0.73 -31.70
C LYS A 480 2.93 0.76 -30.21
N THR A 481 3.80 1.32 -29.37
CA THR A 481 3.54 1.49 -27.93
C THR A 481 3.71 2.94 -27.55
N LEU A 482 2.71 3.50 -26.88
CA LEU A 482 2.78 4.80 -26.21
C LEU A 482 2.37 4.63 -24.74
N SER A 483 3.30 4.90 -23.83
CA SER A 483 3.01 5.11 -22.40
C SER A 483 3.04 6.61 -22.12
N ILE A 484 2.00 7.12 -21.47
CA ILE A 484 2.00 8.41 -20.78
C ILE A 484 1.33 8.16 -19.42
N GLN A 485 1.97 7.32 -18.61
CA GLN A 485 1.43 6.80 -17.35
C GLN A 485 2.57 6.47 -16.38
N GLU A 486 2.31 6.66 -15.09
CA GLU A 486 3.22 6.30 -14.00
C GLU A 486 2.96 4.86 -13.51
N ASN A 487 4.01 4.15 -13.07
CA ASN A 487 3.93 2.80 -12.48
C ASN A 487 3.33 2.84 -11.05
N GLN A 488 2.04 3.19 -10.99
CA GLN A 488 1.32 3.60 -9.79
C GLN A 488 1.15 2.52 -8.71
N SER A 489 1.46 2.88 -7.47
CA SER A 489 0.85 2.30 -6.28
C SER A 489 -0.13 3.30 -5.62
N ASN A 490 -1.43 3.10 -5.87
CA ASN A 490 -2.55 3.63 -5.07
C ASN A 490 -2.72 5.17 -4.96
N ALA A 491 -2.34 5.99 -5.95
CA ALA A 491 -2.37 7.46 -5.81
C ALA A 491 -2.80 8.21 -7.09
N GLN A 492 -4.07 8.07 -7.49
CA GLN A 492 -4.75 8.70 -8.65
C GLN A 492 -3.95 9.84 -9.36
N PRO A 493 -3.30 9.54 -10.51
CA PRO A 493 -2.34 10.42 -11.16
C PRO A 493 -3.00 11.64 -11.82
N VAL A 494 -2.27 12.77 -11.84
CA VAL A 494 -2.72 14.02 -12.46
C VAL A 494 -1.92 14.30 -13.73
N SER A 495 -2.61 14.33 -14.87
CA SER A 495 -2.04 14.70 -16.17
C SER A 495 -2.42 16.14 -16.52
N LYS A 496 -1.49 16.88 -17.12
CA LYS A 496 -1.70 18.26 -17.60
C LYS A 496 -2.09 18.34 -19.08
N VAL A 497 -2.11 17.22 -19.79
CA VAL A 497 -2.54 17.17 -21.19
C VAL A 497 -4.05 17.36 -21.27
N GLU A 498 -4.50 18.45 -21.90
CA GLU A 498 -5.91 18.71 -22.18
C GLU A 498 -6.35 18.20 -23.58
N ASP A 499 -5.42 18.09 -24.54
CA ASP A 499 -5.70 17.66 -25.92
C ASP A 499 -4.92 16.39 -26.30
N TYR A 500 -5.65 15.27 -26.43
CA TYR A 500 -5.14 13.97 -26.86
C TYR A 500 -5.33 13.72 -28.36
N SER A 501 -5.92 14.66 -29.11
CA SER A 501 -6.13 14.53 -30.56
C SER A 501 -4.87 14.29 -31.40
N PRO A 502 -3.65 14.72 -31.02
CA PRO A 502 -2.42 14.33 -31.72
C PRO A 502 -2.21 12.81 -31.83
N ILE A 503 -2.64 12.03 -30.83
CA ILE A 503 -2.55 10.55 -30.81
C ILE A 503 -3.36 9.92 -31.95
N ALA A 504 -4.41 10.59 -32.45
CA ALA A 504 -5.27 10.08 -33.52
C ALA A 504 -4.52 9.82 -34.85
N SER A 505 -3.32 10.39 -35.02
CA SER A 505 -2.43 10.15 -36.17
C SER A 505 -1.69 8.80 -36.12
N LEU A 506 -1.52 8.22 -34.93
CA LEU A 506 -0.59 7.12 -34.65
C LEU A 506 -1.20 5.75 -34.98
N LYS A 507 -1.55 5.55 -36.26
CA LYS A 507 -2.38 4.42 -36.72
C LYS A 507 -1.74 3.03 -36.57
N ASN A 508 -0.48 2.92 -36.18
CA ASN A 508 0.20 1.66 -35.90
C ASN A 508 0.23 1.27 -34.40
N LEU A 509 -0.38 2.06 -33.51
CA LEU A 509 -0.45 1.73 -32.08
C LEU A 509 -1.15 0.37 -31.84
N GLU A 510 -0.45 -0.50 -31.12
CA GLU A 510 -0.88 -1.78 -30.57
C GLU A 510 -1.14 -1.68 -29.05
N LYS A 511 -0.43 -0.78 -28.34
CA LYS A 511 -0.60 -0.50 -26.90
C LYS A 511 -0.64 1.01 -26.62
N LEU A 512 -1.59 1.44 -25.79
CA LEU A 512 -1.77 2.84 -25.37
C LEU A 512 -2.18 2.90 -23.89
N ASP A 513 -1.28 3.38 -23.05
CA ASP A 513 -1.53 3.54 -21.60
C ASP A 513 -1.45 5.04 -21.25
N LEU A 514 -2.48 5.58 -20.59
CA LEU A 514 -2.61 7.01 -20.30
C LEU A 514 -3.13 7.26 -18.88
N SER A 515 -2.45 8.13 -18.13
CA SER A 515 -3.09 8.85 -17.02
C SER A 515 -3.84 10.07 -17.55
N VAL A 516 -5.07 10.26 -17.09
CA VAL A 516 -6.01 11.25 -17.63
C VAL A 516 -6.68 12.02 -16.52
N THR A 517 -6.93 13.31 -16.75
CA THR A 517 -7.59 14.19 -15.76
C THR A 517 -8.73 14.94 -16.41
N ASN A 518 -9.96 14.68 -15.95
CA ASN A 518 -11.19 15.32 -16.46
C ASN A 518 -11.33 15.19 -18.01
N LEU A 519 -11.01 14.01 -18.56
CA LEU A 519 -11.03 13.76 -20.00
C LEU A 519 -12.47 13.72 -20.54
N LYS A 520 -12.80 14.66 -21.43
CA LYS A 520 -14.17 14.90 -21.94
C LYS A 520 -14.47 14.25 -23.28
N ASP A 521 -13.48 13.74 -23.98
CA ASP A 521 -13.63 13.14 -25.30
C ASP A 521 -12.62 11.99 -25.50
N LEU A 522 -13.11 10.85 -25.98
CA LEU A 522 -12.31 9.69 -26.37
C LEU A 522 -12.16 9.57 -27.90
N SER A 523 -12.73 10.49 -28.70
CA SER A 523 -12.75 10.39 -30.16
C SER A 523 -11.36 10.31 -30.82
N PHE A 524 -10.30 10.72 -30.12
CA PHE A 524 -8.92 10.60 -30.60
C PHE A 524 -8.48 9.15 -30.84
N VAL A 525 -9.02 8.15 -30.13
CA VAL A 525 -8.71 6.73 -30.44
C VAL A 525 -9.49 6.18 -31.62
N SER A 526 -10.44 6.94 -32.19
CA SER A 526 -11.27 6.49 -33.31
C SER A 526 -10.41 6.13 -34.53
N GLY A 527 -10.53 4.87 -34.97
CA GLY A 527 -9.73 4.33 -36.04
C GLY A 527 -8.25 4.08 -35.70
N LEU A 528 -7.87 3.92 -34.42
CA LEU A 528 -6.63 3.24 -34.03
C LEU A 528 -6.81 1.70 -34.15
N GLY A 529 -7.18 1.23 -35.36
CA GLY A 529 -7.69 -0.13 -35.56
C GLY A 529 -6.72 -1.30 -35.32
N ASN A 530 -5.45 -1.00 -35.00
CA ASN A 530 -4.43 -1.99 -34.61
C ASN A 530 -4.32 -2.18 -33.08
N LEU A 531 -5.03 -1.36 -32.28
CA LEU A 531 -4.89 -1.33 -30.83
C LEU A 531 -5.39 -2.63 -30.18
N LYS A 532 -4.52 -3.27 -29.38
CA LYS A 532 -4.76 -4.54 -28.68
C LYS A 532 -4.86 -4.36 -27.16
N SER A 533 -4.15 -3.37 -26.61
CA SER A 533 -4.17 -3.03 -25.19
C SER A 533 -4.42 -1.54 -25.02
N MET A 534 -5.34 -1.18 -24.13
CA MET A 534 -5.60 0.21 -23.75
C MET A 534 -5.79 0.30 -22.23
N SER A 535 -5.07 1.21 -21.58
CA SER A 535 -5.29 1.55 -20.17
C SER A 535 -5.55 3.05 -19.97
N LEU A 536 -6.52 3.37 -19.11
CA LEU A 536 -6.85 4.73 -18.68
C LEU A 536 -6.91 4.78 -17.15
N VAL A 537 -6.12 5.66 -16.53
CA VAL A 537 -6.09 5.84 -15.06
C VAL A 537 -6.39 7.30 -14.69
N GLY A 538 -7.13 7.56 -13.62
CA GLY A 538 -7.39 8.93 -13.14
C GLY A 538 -8.88 9.34 -13.19
N SER A 539 -9.23 10.32 -14.02
CA SER A 539 -10.62 10.84 -14.10
C SER A 539 -11.12 11.15 -15.50
N LEU A 540 -12.37 10.75 -15.73
CA LEU A 540 -13.13 10.88 -16.96
C LEU A 540 -14.33 11.83 -16.76
N ALA A 541 -14.75 12.45 -17.84
CA ALA A 541 -15.98 13.23 -17.96
C ALA A 541 -16.80 12.83 -19.20
N VAL A 542 -16.62 11.58 -19.66
CA VAL A 542 -17.41 10.93 -20.72
C VAL A 542 -18.53 10.08 -20.12
N SER A 543 -19.70 10.09 -20.75
CA SER A 543 -20.85 9.26 -20.35
C SER A 543 -20.65 7.78 -20.64
N ASP A 544 -19.92 7.47 -21.69
CA ASP A 544 -19.89 6.18 -22.37
C ASP A 544 -18.56 5.98 -23.13
N LEU A 545 -18.41 4.81 -23.76
CA LEU A 545 -17.23 4.37 -24.49
C LEU A 545 -17.49 4.29 -26.00
N THR A 546 -18.47 4.99 -26.57
CA THR A 546 -18.88 4.86 -28.00
C THR A 546 -17.80 5.26 -29.02
N ALA A 547 -16.72 5.90 -28.57
CA ALA A 547 -15.50 6.11 -29.37
C ALA A 547 -14.69 4.82 -29.61
N LEU A 548 -14.82 3.80 -28.74
CA LEU A 548 -14.02 2.57 -28.77
C LEU A 548 -14.55 1.52 -29.76
N LYS A 549 -15.83 1.59 -30.17
CA LYS A 549 -16.54 0.56 -30.95
C LYS A 549 -15.82 -0.01 -32.19
N ASP A 550 -14.96 0.79 -32.83
CA ASP A 550 -14.26 0.43 -34.07
C ASP A 550 -12.90 -0.25 -33.82
N LEU A 551 -12.48 -0.37 -32.55
CA LEU A 551 -11.21 -0.99 -32.10
C LEU A 551 -11.28 -2.54 -32.12
N SER A 552 -11.63 -3.12 -33.27
CA SER A 552 -11.94 -4.54 -33.43
C SER A 552 -10.79 -5.53 -33.14
N GLN A 553 -9.60 -5.05 -32.77
CA GLN A 553 -8.44 -5.86 -32.36
C GLN A 553 -8.14 -5.79 -30.86
N LEU A 554 -8.94 -5.06 -30.08
CA LEU A 554 -8.70 -4.84 -28.65
C LEU A 554 -8.88 -6.14 -27.85
N GLU A 555 -7.80 -6.65 -27.26
CA GLU A 555 -7.77 -7.84 -26.40
C GLU A 555 -7.82 -7.49 -24.91
N THR A 556 -7.34 -6.30 -24.52
CA THR A 556 -7.33 -5.80 -23.13
C THR A 556 -7.79 -4.34 -23.05
N LEU A 557 -8.72 -4.06 -22.14
CA LEU A 557 -9.16 -2.72 -21.76
C LEU A 557 -9.20 -2.59 -20.24
N ASP A 558 -8.40 -1.67 -19.69
CA ASP A 558 -8.28 -1.43 -18.25
C ASP A 558 -8.51 0.05 -17.90
N ILE A 559 -9.75 0.39 -17.56
CA ILE A 559 -10.14 1.73 -17.12
C ILE A 559 -10.26 1.72 -15.59
N TYR A 560 -9.23 2.27 -14.94
CA TYR A 560 -9.21 2.57 -13.51
C TYR A 560 -9.38 4.09 -13.28
N ALA A 561 -10.54 4.61 -13.67
CA ALA A 561 -10.80 6.05 -13.67
C ALA A 561 -12.24 6.41 -13.24
N GLY A 562 -12.36 7.43 -12.38
CA GLY A 562 -13.64 7.93 -11.89
C GLY A 562 -14.44 8.68 -12.96
N GLY A 563 -15.77 8.64 -12.87
CA GLY A 563 -16.67 9.46 -13.70
C GLY A 563 -17.21 8.83 -15.00
N LEU A 564 -16.82 7.59 -15.34
CA LEU A 564 -17.46 6.84 -16.43
C LEU A 564 -18.89 6.42 -16.03
N GLY A 565 -19.89 6.73 -16.86
CA GLY A 565 -21.30 6.42 -16.56
C GLY A 565 -21.80 5.05 -17.04
N SER A 566 -21.34 4.58 -18.21
CA SER A 566 -21.89 3.40 -18.91
C SER A 566 -20.81 2.61 -19.67
N ALA A 567 -21.11 1.34 -19.96
CA ALA A 567 -20.34 0.45 -20.84
C ALA A 567 -20.80 0.46 -22.31
N GLU A 568 -21.79 1.29 -22.66
CA GLU A 568 -22.18 1.55 -24.06
C GLU A 568 -20.96 1.92 -24.92
N GLY A 569 -20.86 1.36 -26.12
CA GLY A 569 -19.71 1.52 -27.02
C GLY A 569 -18.74 0.35 -27.08
N LEU A 570 -18.87 -0.63 -26.16
CA LEU A 570 -18.12 -1.89 -26.21
C LEU A 570 -18.78 -2.95 -27.10
N GLU A 571 -19.94 -2.67 -27.71
CA GLU A 571 -20.69 -3.62 -28.51
C GLU A 571 -19.89 -4.03 -29.76
N GLY A 572 -19.50 -5.31 -29.84
CA GLY A 572 -18.78 -5.86 -30.98
C GLY A 572 -17.25 -5.86 -30.85
N LEU A 573 -16.69 -5.46 -29.71
CA LEU A 573 -15.26 -5.61 -29.39
C LEU A 573 -14.89 -7.08 -29.05
N THR A 574 -15.28 -7.99 -29.94
CA THR A 574 -15.29 -9.45 -29.72
C THR A 574 -13.93 -10.10 -29.45
N GLN A 575 -12.81 -9.38 -29.59
CA GLN A 575 -11.48 -9.89 -29.25
C GLN A 575 -11.10 -9.68 -27.77
N LEU A 576 -11.88 -8.90 -27.01
CA LEU A 576 -11.61 -8.64 -25.59
C LEU A 576 -11.55 -9.94 -24.78
N ARG A 577 -10.43 -10.16 -24.10
CA ARG A 577 -10.17 -11.19 -23.10
C ARG A 577 -10.22 -10.63 -21.68
N HIS A 578 -9.77 -9.38 -21.51
CA HIS A 578 -9.61 -8.75 -20.21
C HIS A 578 -10.29 -7.39 -20.22
N LEU A 579 -11.31 -7.23 -19.37
CA LEU A 579 -12.04 -5.98 -19.21
C LEU A 579 -12.06 -5.58 -17.74
N ARG A 580 -11.53 -4.39 -17.44
CA ARG A 580 -11.73 -3.71 -16.16
C ARG A 580 -12.39 -2.35 -16.40
N LEU A 581 -13.54 -2.11 -15.75
CA LEU A 581 -14.17 -0.80 -15.62
C LEU A 581 -14.48 -0.59 -14.12
N SER A 582 -13.58 0.04 -13.38
CA SER A 582 -13.70 0.18 -11.92
C SER A 582 -13.01 1.45 -11.44
N ASN A 583 -13.40 2.02 -10.30
CA ASN A 583 -12.70 3.15 -9.70
C ASN A 583 -13.12 3.31 -8.23
N ASP A 584 -12.57 4.30 -7.55
CA ASP A 584 -12.79 4.54 -6.11
C ASP A 584 -14.06 5.39 -5.82
N SER A 585 -15.01 5.45 -6.75
CA SER A 585 -16.21 6.31 -6.67
C SER A 585 -17.47 5.65 -7.23
N THR A 586 -18.64 5.94 -6.66
CA THR A 586 -19.95 5.35 -7.00
C THR A 586 -20.55 5.92 -8.31
N ALA A 587 -19.71 6.10 -9.33
CA ALA A 587 -20.04 6.86 -10.55
C ALA A 587 -20.54 5.96 -11.71
N PHE A 588 -20.10 4.71 -11.76
CA PHE A 588 -20.45 3.78 -12.84
C PHE A 588 -21.76 3.07 -12.50
N GLN A 589 -22.84 3.38 -13.23
CA GLN A 589 -24.20 2.93 -12.88
C GLN A 589 -24.82 2.12 -14.01
N SER A 590 -24.19 0.98 -14.31
CA SER A 590 -24.72 -0.04 -15.21
C SER A 590 -25.86 -0.80 -14.54
N LYS A 591 -27.09 -0.63 -15.07
CA LYS A 591 -28.27 -1.41 -14.63
C LYS A 591 -28.20 -2.86 -15.07
N ASP A 592 -27.75 -3.10 -16.29
CA ASP A 592 -27.48 -4.42 -16.83
C ASP A 592 -26.28 -4.39 -17.79
N LEU A 593 -25.81 -5.58 -18.15
CA LEU A 593 -24.56 -5.80 -18.88
C LEU A 593 -24.80 -6.03 -20.39
N SER A 594 -25.96 -5.63 -20.93
CA SER A 594 -26.31 -5.80 -22.34
C SER A 594 -25.25 -5.29 -23.34
N PRO A 595 -24.53 -4.16 -23.12
CA PRO A 595 -23.43 -3.73 -23.98
C PRO A 595 -22.32 -4.78 -24.15
N LEU A 596 -22.13 -5.64 -23.13
CA LEU A 596 -21.08 -6.67 -23.10
C LEU A 596 -21.52 -8.00 -23.75
N SER A 597 -22.77 -8.11 -24.22
CA SER A 597 -23.38 -9.36 -24.72
C SER A 597 -22.66 -10.02 -25.90
N GLY A 598 -21.88 -9.24 -26.67
CA GLY A 598 -21.06 -9.75 -27.77
C GLY A 598 -19.66 -10.26 -27.37
N LEU A 599 -19.23 -10.08 -26.12
CA LEU A 599 -17.84 -10.31 -25.67
C LEU A 599 -17.58 -11.78 -25.30
N THR A 600 -17.80 -12.69 -26.26
CA THR A 600 -17.78 -14.15 -26.02
C THR A 600 -16.39 -14.74 -25.78
N ASN A 601 -15.32 -14.02 -26.11
CA ASN A 601 -13.92 -14.40 -25.84
C ASN A 601 -13.39 -13.91 -24.48
N LEU A 602 -14.22 -13.23 -23.67
CA LEU A 602 -13.79 -12.66 -22.40
C LEU A 602 -13.35 -13.76 -21.41
N GLU A 603 -12.13 -13.64 -20.88
CA GLU A 603 -11.51 -14.57 -19.93
C GLU A 603 -11.53 -14.01 -18.49
N SER A 604 -11.46 -12.68 -18.33
CA SER A 604 -11.57 -11.99 -17.03
C SER A 604 -12.41 -10.70 -17.14
N LEU A 605 -13.37 -10.55 -16.22
CA LEU A 605 -14.22 -9.36 -16.06
C LEU A 605 -14.06 -8.77 -14.65
N ARG A 606 -13.82 -7.45 -14.56
CA ARG A 606 -13.79 -6.69 -13.31
C ARG A 606 -14.60 -5.41 -13.47
N LEU A 607 -15.71 -5.28 -12.74
CA LEU A 607 -16.61 -4.14 -12.86
C LEU A 607 -16.95 -3.55 -11.49
N ASP A 608 -17.02 -2.23 -11.40
CA ASP A 608 -17.93 -1.61 -10.44
C ASP A 608 -19.39 -1.94 -10.86
N ALA A 609 -20.24 -2.23 -9.89
CA ALA A 609 -21.60 -2.72 -10.08
C ALA A 609 -22.56 -2.17 -9.02
N ASP A 610 -22.22 -1.03 -8.41
CA ASP A 610 -23.14 -0.31 -7.53
C ASP A 610 -24.40 0.14 -8.30
N GLY A 611 -25.57 -0.36 -7.89
CA GLY A 611 -26.83 -0.16 -8.61
C GLY A 611 -27.16 -1.20 -9.71
N LEU A 612 -26.41 -2.30 -9.83
CA LEU A 612 -26.68 -3.36 -10.82
C LEU A 612 -28.04 -4.06 -10.57
N GLU A 613 -28.93 -4.02 -11.56
CA GLU A 613 -30.28 -4.60 -11.54
C GLU A 613 -30.36 -5.98 -12.22
N SER A 614 -29.43 -6.34 -13.10
CA SER A 614 -29.39 -7.65 -13.77
C SER A 614 -28.01 -8.03 -14.32
N PHE A 615 -27.71 -9.34 -14.35
CA PHE A 615 -26.55 -9.90 -15.06
C PHE A 615 -26.82 -10.19 -16.55
N HIS A 616 -27.96 -9.75 -17.09
CA HIS A 616 -28.29 -9.90 -18.52
C HIS A 616 -27.18 -9.31 -19.40
N GLY A 617 -26.77 -10.06 -20.42
CA GLY A 617 -25.58 -9.81 -21.24
C GLY A 617 -24.45 -10.82 -20.99
N MET A 618 -24.40 -11.48 -19.83
CA MET A 618 -23.35 -12.47 -19.56
C MET A 618 -23.56 -13.83 -20.25
N GLU A 619 -24.75 -14.12 -20.78
CA GLU A 619 -25.18 -15.48 -21.18
C GLU A 619 -24.26 -16.20 -22.17
N GLN A 620 -23.48 -15.46 -22.96
CA GLN A 620 -22.62 -15.99 -24.03
C GLN A 620 -21.11 -15.93 -23.70
N MET A 621 -20.72 -15.42 -22.53
CA MET A 621 -19.32 -15.27 -22.08
C MET A 621 -18.67 -16.61 -21.66
N THR A 622 -18.90 -17.68 -22.43
CA THR A 622 -18.59 -19.07 -22.03
C THR A 622 -17.11 -19.40 -21.86
N ASN A 623 -16.20 -18.46 -22.16
CA ASN A 623 -14.75 -18.53 -21.88
C ASN A 623 -14.32 -17.89 -20.54
N LEU A 624 -15.24 -17.22 -19.84
CA LEU A 624 -14.96 -16.44 -18.64
C LEU A 624 -14.49 -17.34 -17.50
N ARG A 625 -13.37 -16.97 -16.87
CA ARG A 625 -12.72 -17.67 -15.76
C ARG A 625 -12.78 -16.87 -14.47
N GLU A 626 -12.74 -15.55 -14.59
CA GLU A 626 -12.74 -14.60 -13.48
C GLU A 626 -13.86 -13.57 -13.69
N ALA A 627 -14.71 -13.39 -12.68
CA ALA A 627 -15.73 -12.33 -12.65
C ALA A 627 -15.79 -11.70 -11.25
N TYR A 628 -15.35 -10.45 -11.12
CA TYR A 628 -15.42 -9.70 -9.87
C TYR A 628 -16.26 -8.45 -10.05
N PHE A 629 -17.32 -8.35 -9.27
CA PHE A 629 -18.23 -7.22 -9.22
C PHE A 629 -18.09 -6.52 -7.87
N TYR A 630 -17.80 -5.22 -7.91
CA TYR A 630 -17.64 -4.36 -6.73
C TYR A 630 -18.89 -3.50 -6.50
N GLY A 631 -18.95 -2.78 -5.38
CA GLY A 631 -20.13 -2.04 -4.96
C GLY A 631 -20.96 -2.75 -3.88
N SER A 632 -21.97 -2.05 -3.35
CA SER A 632 -22.76 -2.45 -2.18
C SER A 632 -24.26 -2.16 -2.28
N ASN A 633 -24.69 -1.51 -3.36
CA ASN A 633 -26.06 -1.08 -3.62
C ASN A 633 -26.68 -1.79 -4.84
N ALA A 634 -26.24 -3.02 -5.14
CA ALA A 634 -26.85 -3.80 -6.22
C ALA A 634 -28.25 -4.33 -5.82
N SER A 635 -29.13 -4.52 -6.81
CA SER A 635 -30.52 -4.93 -6.59
C SER A 635 -31.04 -6.00 -7.54
N TYR A 636 -30.15 -6.84 -8.07
CA TYR A 636 -30.49 -7.99 -8.91
C TYR A 636 -31.42 -9.00 -8.19
N GLN A 637 -32.28 -9.68 -8.97
CA GLN A 637 -33.32 -10.59 -8.47
C GLN A 637 -33.06 -12.08 -8.77
N ASP A 638 -32.23 -12.38 -9.76
CA ASP A 638 -31.82 -13.74 -10.09
C ASP A 638 -30.42 -13.77 -10.73
N LEU A 639 -29.83 -14.96 -10.78
CA LEU A 639 -28.53 -15.24 -11.40
C LEU A 639 -28.64 -16.05 -12.70
N ALA A 640 -29.83 -16.22 -13.30
CA ALA A 640 -30.04 -17.07 -14.47
C ALA A 640 -29.14 -16.73 -15.68
N PRO A 641 -28.76 -15.45 -15.95
CA PRO A 641 -27.79 -15.12 -17.00
C PRO A 641 -26.42 -15.81 -16.85
N LEU A 642 -26.04 -16.20 -15.63
CA LEU A 642 -24.76 -16.86 -15.36
C LEU A 642 -24.75 -18.35 -15.71
N ALA A 643 -25.91 -18.99 -15.95
CA ALA A 643 -26.06 -20.45 -15.99
C ALA A 643 -25.19 -21.19 -17.02
N GLY A 644 -24.75 -20.51 -18.10
CA GLY A 644 -23.89 -21.08 -19.14
C GLY A 644 -22.39 -21.06 -18.84
N LEU A 645 -21.95 -20.36 -17.79
CA LEU A 645 -20.55 -19.97 -17.57
C LEU A 645 -19.68 -21.07 -16.93
N THR A 646 -19.76 -22.29 -17.48
CA THR A 646 -19.15 -23.50 -16.91
C THR A 646 -17.62 -23.49 -16.79
N GLN A 647 -16.92 -22.56 -17.44
CA GLN A 647 -15.46 -22.36 -17.29
C GLN A 647 -15.05 -21.44 -16.12
N LEU A 648 -16.02 -20.78 -15.47
CA LEU A 648 -15.80 -19.81 -14.40
C LEU A 648 -15.15 -20.47 -13.18
N GLN A 649 -14.10 -19.86 -12.66
CA GLN A 649 -13.26 -20.37 -11.56
C GLN A 649 -13.37 -19.51 -10.31
N SER A 650 -13.39 -18.19 -10.46
CA SER A 650 -13.62 -17.23 -9.36
C SER A 650 -14.77 -16.29 -9.71
N LEU A 651 -15.77 -16.21 -8.83
CA LEU A 651 -16.93 -15.34 -8.93
C LEU A 651 -17.14 -14.55 -7.62
N THR A 652 -17.16 -13.23 -7.70
CA THR A 652 -17.57 -12.33 -6.60
C THR A 652 -18.72 -11.48 -7.07
N LEU A 653 -19.90 -11.63 -6.44
CA LEU A 653 -21.08 -10.79 -6.68
C LEU A 653 -20.99 -9.48 -5.89
N PRO A 654 -21.61 -8.38 -6.36
CA PRO A 654 -21.61 -7.12 -5.64
C PRO A 654 -22.57 -7.18 -4.45
N GLY A 655 -22.27 -6.44 -3.38
CA GLY A 655 -23.10 -6.43 -2.17
C GLY A 655 -24.48 -5.81 -2.40
N ARG A 656 -25.45 -6.24 -1.60
CA ARG A 656 -26.83 -5.73 -1.62
C ARG A 656 -27.13 -4.95 -0.34
N SER A 657 -27.91 -3.87 -0.45
CA SER A 657 -28.31 -3.04 0.68
C SER A 657 -29.77 -2.59 0.60
N GLY A 658 -30.21 -1.72 1.52
CA GLY A 658 -31.55 -1.10 1.46
C GLY A 658 -32.75 -1.97 1.85
N GLY A 659 -32.54 -3.19 2.36
CA GLY A 659 -33.63 -4.07 2.82
C GLY A 659 -34.46 -4.68 1.68
N ILE A 660 -33.82 -4.87 0.51
CA ILE A 660 -34.46 -5.46 -0.67
C ILE A 660 -34.76 -6.97 -0.50
N PRO A 661 -35.67 -7.55 -1.29
CA PRO A 661 -36.01 -8.98 -1.22
C PRO A 661 -34.83 -9.91 -1.49
N SER A 662 -35.03 -11.18 -1.16
CA SER A 662 -34.16 -12.29 -1.55
C SER A 662 -34.00 -12.42 -3.07
N TYR A 663 -33.03 -13.23 -3.52
CA TYR A 663 -32.79 -13.47 -4.95
C TYR A 663 -32.60 -14.97 -5.29
N SER A 664 -32.99 -15.38 -6.50
CA SER A 664 -32.77 -16.77 -6.95
C SER A 664 -31.31 -17.00 -7.35
N GLY A 665 -30.71 -18.03 -6.76
CA GLY A 665 -29.36 -18.48 -7.09
C GLY A 665 -29.28 -19.49 -8.23
N ASP A 666 -30.37 -19.82 -8.92
CA ASP A 666 -30.47 -21.01 -9.80
C ASP A 666 -29.37 -21.08 -10.88
N GLY A 667 -28.92 -19.93 -11.40
CA GLY A 667 -27.83 -19.88 -12.38
C GLY A 667 -26.46 -20.36 -11.88
N LEU A 668 -26.26 -20.54 -10.57
CA LEU A 668 -25.04 -21.13 -10.02
C LEU A 668 -24.97 -22.65 -10.24
N ALA A 669 -26.11 -23.32 -10.47
CA ALA A 669 -26.20 -24.79 -10.46
C ALA A 669 -25.35 -25.52 -11.51
N GLY A 670 -24.99 -24.84 -12.62
CA GLY A 670 -24.14 -25.38 -13.68
C GLY A 670 -22.65 -25.19 -13.47
N LEU A 671 -22.22 -24.32 -12.53
CA LEU A 671 -20.90 -23.69 -12.52
C LEU A 671 -19.81 -24.56 -11.85
N THR A 672 -19.77 -25.84 -12.20
CA THR A 672 -18.86 -26.86 -11.64
C THR A 672 -17.35 -26.57 -11.85
N GLY A 673 -17.02 -25.59 -12.70
CA GLY A 673 -15.68 -25.02 -12.82
C GLY A 673 -15.20 -24.24 -11.59
N LEU A 674 -16.11 -23.74 -10.75
CA LEU A 674 -15.80 -22.81 -9.66
C LEU A 674 -14.87 -23.41 -8.61
N ARG A 675 -13.99 -22.55 -8.10
CA ARG A 675 -13.03 -22.75 -7.00
C ARG A 675 -13.27 -21.74 -5.89
N GLU A 676 -13.59 -20.50 -6.26
CA GLU A 676 -13.85 -19.41 -5.35
C GLU A 676 -15.20 -18.78 -5.66
N LEU A 677 -16.04 -18.62 -4.65
CA LEU A 677 -17.37 -18.03 -4.78
C LEU A 677 -17.65 -17.11 -3.59
N ALA A 678 -17.91 -15.84 -3.86
CA ALA A 678 -18.39 -14.86 -2.90
C ALA A 678 -19.76 -14.32 -3.35
N ILE A 679 -20.77 -14.46 -2.49
CA ILE A 679 -22.17 -14.11 -2.78
C ILE A 679 -22.82 -13.34 -1.64
N ASP A 680 -23.84 -12.55 -1.97
CA ASP A 680 -24.64 -11.85 -0.97
C ASP A 680 -25.55 -12.81 -0.18
N SER A 681 -25.61 -12.63 1.15
CA SER A 681 -26.37 -13.47 2.08
C SER A 681 -27.88 -13.58 1.79
N ALA A 682 -28.46 -12.68 1.00
CA ALA A 682 -29.89 -12.65 0.67
C ALA A 682 -30.34 -13.71 -0.37
N ILE A 683 -29.49 -14.67 -0.74
CA ILE A 683 -29.85 -15.79 -1.63
C ILE A 683 -31.01 -16.62 -1.04
N GLU A 684 -32.02 -16.96 -1.86
CA GLU A 684 -33.22 -17.71 -1.43
C GLU A 684 -32.93 -19.14 -0.97
N SER A 685 -31.96 -19.80 -1.60
CA SER A 685 -31.64 -21.21 -1.37
C SER A 685 -30.20 -21.52 -1.76
N LEU A 686 -29.54 -22.36 -0.98
CA LEU A 686 -28.21 -22.89 -1.30
C LEU A 686 -28.27 -24.14 -2.21
N GLU A 687 -29.46 -24.61 -2.60
CA GLU A 687 -29.63 -25.79 -3.49
C GLU A 687 -28.77 -25.73 -4.78
N PRO A 688 -28.61 -24.57 -5.46
CA PRO A 688 -27.73 -24.45 -6.62
C PRO A 688 -26.26 -24.78 -6.32
N LEU A 689 -25.81 -24.61 -5.07
CA LEU A 689 -24.43 -24.88 -4.68
C LEU A 689 -24.13 -26.39 -4.55
N ARG A 690 -25.15 -27.26 -4.43
CA ARG A 690 -25.02 -28.68 -4.06
C ARG A 690 -23.98 -29.47 -4.87
N ASN A 691 -23.89 -29.20 -6.18
CA ASN A 691 -23.04 -29.95 -7.10
C ASN A 691 -21.68 -29.27 -7.36
N LEU A 692 -21.39 -28.13 -6.73
CA LEU A 692 -20.17 -27.34 -6.94
C LEU A 692 -18.97 -27.91 -6.15
N THR A 693 -18.79 -29.23 -6.20
CA THR A 693 -17.83 -30.01 -5.40
C THR A 693 -16.35 -29.68 -5.62
N GLY A 694 -16.04 -28.84 -6.61
CA GLY A 694 -14.72 -28.28 -6.84
C GLY A 694 -14.41 -27.00 -6.06
N LEU A 695 -15.39 -26.38 -5.37
CA LEU A 695 -15.17 -25.20 -4.55
C LEU A 695 -14.13 -25.45 -3.45
N THR A 696 -13.13 -24.58 -3.38
CA THR A 696 -12.11 -24.52 -2.32
C THR A 696 -12.34 -23.34 -1.38
N LYS A 697 -12.98 -22.25 -1.84
CA LYS A 697 -13.40 -21.10 -1.03
C LYS A 697 -14.86 -20.73 -1.31
N LEU A 698 -15.64 -20.55 -0.24
CA LEU A 698 -17.03 -20.07 -0.32
C LEU A 698 -17.27 -19.01 0.76
N SER A 699 -17.70 -17.82 0.35
CA SER A 699 -18.12 -16.72 1.22
C SER A 699 -19.58 -16.34 0.92
N ILE A 700 -20.40 -16.24 1.96
CA ILE A 700 -21.82 -15.89 1.92
C ILE A 700 -22.03 -14.78 2.94
N VAL A 701 -21.82 -13.53 2.53
CA VAL A 701 -21.74 -12.36 3.42
C VAL A 701 -22.77 -11.30 3.03
N GLY A 702 -23.22 -10.47 3.96
CA GLY A 702 -24.17 -9.39 3.64
C GLY A 702 -25.01 -8.93 4.82
N ASN A 703 -25.88 -7.96 4.55
CA ASN A 703 -26.71 -7.31 5.56
C ASN A 703 -28.04 -8.06 5.78
N SER A 704 -28.72 -7.75 6.90
CA SER A 704 -29.91 -8.46 7.38
C SER A 704 -31.08 -8.54 6.37
N CYS A 705 -31.10 -9.58 5.53
CA CYS A 705 -32.25 -9.98 4.74
C CYS A 705 -33.14 -10.98 5.52
N PRO A 706 -34.38 -10.60 5.89
CA PRO A 706 -35.29 -11.51 6.60
C PRO A 706 -35.73 -12.73 5.78
N ASP A 707 -35.47 -12.75 4.46
CA ASP A 707 -35.93 -13.79 3.53
C ASP A 707 -34.84 -14.66 2.88
N ALA A 708 -33.60 -14.62 3.40
CA ALA A 708 -32.49 -15.50 3.02
C ALA A 708 -32.74 -17.01 3.19
N PHE A 709 -31.81 -17.84 2.70
CA PHE A 709 -31.79 -19.30 2.80
C PHE A 709 -32.02 -19.87 4.22
N GLN A 710 -32.55 -21.10 4.29
CA GLN A 710 -33.00 -21.74 5.54
C GLN A 710 -32.26 -23.05 5.89
N SER A 711 -31.35 -23.54 5.03
CA SER A 711 -30.69 -24.83 5.22
C SER A 711 -29.29 -24.85 4.63
N LEU A 712 -28.36 -25.47 5.36
CA LEU A 712 -26.99 -25.76 4.91
C LEU A 712 -26.85 -27.15 4.26
N GLU A 713 -27.93 -27.94 4.19
CA GLU A 713 -27.90 -29.31 3.65
C GLU A 713 -27.29 -29.41 2.23
N PRO A 714 -27.52 -28.47 1.30
CA PRO A 714 -26.82 -28.43 0.01
C PRO A 714 -25.28 -28.39 0.12
N LEU A 715 -24.73 -27.73 1.15
CA LEU A 715 -23.27 -27.62 1.33
C LEU A 715 -22.61 -28.94 1.74
N SER A 716 -23.37 -29.93 2.23
CA SER A 716 -22.83 -31.17 2.81
C SER A 716 -21.97 -32.01 1.86
N GLY A 717 -22.16 -31.86 0.54
CA GLY A 717 -21.37 -32.53 -0.50
C GLY A 717 -20.02 -31.86 -0.81
N LEU A 718 -19.79 -30.62 -0.35
CA LEU A 718 -18.68 -29.75 -0.77
C LEU A 718 -17.36 -30.05 -0.04
N THR A 719 -17.03 -31.33 0.09
CA THR A 719 -15.91 -31.86 0.91
C THR A 719 -14.51 -31.40 0.49
N GLY A 720 -14.37 -30.66 -0.62
CA GLY A 720 -13.14 -29.99 -1.06
C GLY A 720 -12.92 -28.57 -0.53
N LEU A 721 -13.90 -27.99 0.19
CA LEU A 721 -13.77 -26.65 0.78
C LEU A 721 -12.62 -26.58 1.79
N LEU A 722 -11.85 -25.50 1.72
CA LEU A 722 -10.72 -25.16 2.59
C LEU A 722 -10.99 -23.88 3.40
N ASP A 723 -11.77 -22.94 2.86
CA ASP A 723 -12.21 -21.70 3.49
C ASP A 723 -13.72 -21.54 3.29
N LEU A 724 -14.48 -21.42 4.38
CA LEU A 724 -15.93 -21.28 4.36
C LEU A 724 -16.35 -20.17 5.31
N GLU A 725 -17.13 -19.21 4.80
CA GLU A 725 -17.57 -18.02 5.53
C GLU A 725 -19.07 -17.82 5.30
N ILE A 726 -19.87 -17.78 6.36
CA ILE A 726 -21.33 -17.70 6.27
C ILE A 726 -21.91 -16.73 7.30
N CYS A 727 -22.57 -15.67 6.82
CA CYS A 727 -23.43 -14.78 7.59
C CYS A 727 -24.89 -15.25 7.54
N PHE A 728 -25.55 -15.29 8.71
CA PHE A 728 -26.94 -15.67 8.88
C PHE A 728 -27.82 -14.47 9.26
N CYS A 729 -28.68 -14.09 8.33
CA CYS A 729 -29.49 -12.87 8.38
C CYS A 729 -30.93 -13.03 8.92
N ARG A 730 -31.33 -14.25 9.33
CA ARG A 730 -32.67 -14.56 9.88
C ARG A 730 -32.64 -14.82 11.40
N SER A 731 -33.81 -14.75 12.03
CA SER A 731 -34.00 -14.90 13.48
C SER A 731 -34.20 -16.34 13.99
N THR A 732 -34.04 -17.35 13.15
CA THR A 732 -34.37 -18.77 13.41
C THR A 732 -33.14 -19.61 13.75
N ALA A 733 -33.29 -20.62 14.61
CA ALA A 733 -32.25 -21.59 14.92
C ALA A 733 -31.62 -22.23 13.67
N ILE A 734 -30.29 -22.35 13.67
CA ILE A 734 -29.49 -22.89 12.55
C ILE A 734 -29.02 -24.30 12.90
N ASP A 735 -29.13 -25.23 11.93
CA ASP A 735 -28.55 -26.56 12.00
C ASP A 735 -27.21 -26.62 11.25
N LEU A 736 -26.13 -26.90 11.98
CA LEU A 736 -24.79 -27.09 11.43
C LEU A 736 -24.51 -28.53 11.00
N ALA A 737 -25.38 -29.51 11.30
CA ALA A 737 -25.16 -30.93 10.98
C ALA A 737 -24.74 -31.21 9.52
N PRO A 738 -25.24 -30.49 8.50
CA PRO A 738 -24.73 -30.59 7.13
C PRO A 738 -23.22 -30.38 6.96
N LEU A 739 -22.60 -29.51 7.76
CA LEU A 739 -21.19 -29.17 7.63
C LEU A 739 -20.26 -30.29 8.15
N ALA A 740 -20.78 -31.30 8.86
CA ALA A 740 -19.97 -32.34 9.50
C ALA A 740 -19.13 -33.20 8.52
N GLY A 741 -19.47 -33.22 7.23
CA GLY A 741 -18.68 -33.87 6.18
C GLY A 741 -17.45 -33.08 5.71
N LEU A 742 -17.38 -31.77 6.00
CA LEU A 742 -16.40 -30.82 5.46
C LEU A 742 -15.05 -30.88 6.19
N THR A 743 -14.50 -32.09 6.30
CA THR A 743 -13.33 -32.41 7.12
C THR A 743 -11.99 -31.83 6.64
N GLN A 744 -11.96 -31.25 5.43
CA GLN A 744 -10.80 -30.56 4.84
C GLN A 744 -10.75 -29.06 5.11
N LEU A 745 -11.80 -28.47 5.71
CA LEU A 745 -11.81 -27.05 6.05
C LEU A 745 -10.60 -26.70 6.91
N THR A 746 -9.93 -25.60 6.53
CA THR A 746 -8.79 -25.01 7.24
C THR A 746 -9.17 -23.68 7.88
N ARG A 747 -10.08 -22.92 7.27
CA ARG A 747 -10.82 -21.79 7.86
C ARG A 747 -12.33 -22.04 7.82
N LEU A 748 -13.02 -21.71 8.91
CA LEU A 748 -14.47 -21.64 8.99
C LEU A 748 -14.86 -20.37 9.74
N SER A 749 -15.69 -19.52 9.15
CA SER A 749 -16.26 -18.32 9.77
C SER A 749 -17.79 -18.37 9.73
N ILE A 750 -18.43 -18.15 10.87
CA ILE A 750 -19.88 -18.17 11.03
C ILE A 750 -20.31 -16.92 11.82
N GLU A 751 -21.15 -16.10 11.21
CA GLU A 751 -21.75 -14.91 11.81
C GLU A 751 -23.27 -15.04 11.85
N SER A 752 -23.92 -14.65 12.95
CA SER A 752 -25.38 -14.71 13.08
C SER A 752 -25.90 -13.58 13.98
N PHE A 753 -26.68 -12.67 13.41
CA PHE A 753 -27.20 -11.49 14.11
C PHE A 753 -28.46 -11.77 14.96
N SER A 754 -28.85 -13.04 15.16
CA SER A 754 -30.05 -13.38 15.93
C SER A 754 -29.78 -13.49 17.45
N PRO A 755 -30.47 -12.69 18.29
CA PRO A 755 -30.49 -12.90 19.73
C PRO A 755 -31.55 -13.92 20.19
N SER A 756 -32.39 -14.45 19.28
CA SER A 756 -33.66 -15.10 19.64
C SER A 756 -33.67 -16.63 19.62
N ASP A 757 -32.69 -17.28 19.01
CA ASP A 757 -32.60 -18.75 18.94
C ASP A 757 -31.14 -19.23 18.90
N PRO A 758 -30.84 -20.46 19.35
CA PRO A 758 -29.48 -21.01 19.34
C PRO A 758 -29.06 -21.51 17.96
N VAL A 759 -27.77 -21.33 17.63
CA VAL A 759 -27.08 -22.26 16.73
C VAL A 759 -26.94 -23.57 17.51
N THR A 760 -27.80 -24.55 17.19
CA THR A 760 -28.31 -25.47 18.24
C THR A 760 -27.24 -26.39 18.84
N ASN A 761 -26.18 -26.73 18.10
CA ASN A 761 -25.06 -27.52 18.61
C ASN A 761 -23.82 -27.41 17.71
N LEU A 762 -22.62 -27.21 18.30
CA LEU A 762 -21.33 -27.30 17.57
C LEU A 762 -20.88 -28.74 17.27
N GLN A 763 -21.64 -29.78 17.66
CA GLN A 763 -21.29 -31.19 17.46
C GLN A 763 -20.94 -31.55 16.01
N ALA A 764 -21.53 -30.86 15.03
CA ALA A 764 -21.18 -31.02 13.63
C ALA A 764 -19.69 -30.74 13.35
N LEU A 765 -19.10 -29.74 14.03
CA LEU A 765 -17.74 -29.29 13.80
C LEU A 765 -16.69 -30.30 14.32
N SER A 766 -17.05 -31.14 15.30
CA SER A 766 -16.13 -32.05 16.03
C SER A 766 -15.31 -33.04 15.16
N GLY A 767 -15.71 -33.25 13.90
CA GLY A 767 -14.99 -34.08 12.93
C GLY A 767 -13.97 -33.33 12.04
N MET A 768 -13.95 -31.99 12.08
CA MET A 768 -13.14 -31.13 11.19
C MET A 768 -11.65 -31.09 11.59
N THR A 769 -10.99 -32.25 11.57
CA THR A 769 -9.62 -32.41 12.11
C THR A 769 -8.52 -31.66 11.34
N GLN A 770 -8.80 -31.03 10.20
CA GLN A 770 -7.86 -30.14 9.49
C GLN A 770 -8.09 -28.64 9.79
N LEU A 771 -9.13 -28.31 10.57
CA LEU A 771 -9.49 -26.92 10.87
C LEU A 771 -8.38 -26.24 11.65
N ARG A 772 -7.88 -25.11 11.14
CA ARG A 772 -6.81 -24.30 11.72
C ARG A 772 -7.33 -22.99 12.25
N VAL A 773 -8.31 -22.37 11.59
CA VAL A 773 -8.97 -21.12 11.94
C VAL A 773 -10.47 -21.35 12.05
N LEU A 774 -11.07 -20.90 13.14
CA LEU A 774 -12.51 -20.94 13.40
C LEU A 774 -12.95 -19.57 13.93
N GLU A 775 -13.96 -18.95 13.34
CA GLU A 775 -14.52 -17.65 13.75
C GLU A 775 -16.05 -17.82 13.97
N LEU A 776 -16.58 -17.36 15.10
CA LEU A 776 -17.96 -17.64 15.55
C LEU A 776 -18.63 -16.41 16.19
N SER A 777 -19.11 -15.47 15.39
CA SER A 777 -19.96 -14.36 15.86
C SER A 777 -21.40 -14.87 16.07
N ILE A 778 -21.68 -15.42 17.25
CA ILE A 778 -22.94 -16.15 17.55
C ILE A 778 -23.41 -15.81 18.99
N PRO A 779 -24.28 -14.81 19.18
CA PRO A 779 -24.71 -14.35 20.51
C PRO A 779 -25.40 -15.41 21.38
N SER A 780 -25.96 -16.45 20.75
CA SER A 780 -26.69 -17.54 21.39
C SER A 780 -25.86 -18.80 21.65
N LEU A 781 -24.56 -18.82 21.33
CA LEU A 781 -23.66 -19.96 21.57
C LEU A 781 -23.41 -20.17 23.08
N ARG A 782 -23.52 -21.42 23.58
CA ARG A 782 -23.39 -21.74 25.01
C ARG A 782 -22.58 -23.01 25.35
N ASP A 783 -22.11 -23.78 24.37
CA ASP A 783 -21.34 -25.02 24.59
C ASP A 783 -20.20 -25.15 23.57
N LEU A 784 -18.96 -25.27 24.08
CA LEU A 784 -17.74 -25.47 23.29
C LEU A 784 -17.20 -26.90 23.37
N SER A 785 -17.82 -27.78 24.16
CA SER A 785 -17.35 -29.15 24.40
C SER A 785 -17.10 -29.98 23.13
N PRO A 786 -17.82 -29.80 22.00
CA PRO A 786 -17.51 -30.53 20.77
C PRO A 786 -16.21 -30.10 20.07
N LEU A 787 -15.61 -28.97 20.43
CA LEU A 787 -14.37 -28.48 19.84
C LEU A 787 -13.12 -29.16 20.44
N ALA A 788 -13.26 -29.88 21.57
CA ALA A 788 -12.17 -30.58 22.26
C ALA A 788 -11.48 -31.70 21.44
N SER A 789 -12.10 -32.17 20.34
CA SER A 789 -11.48 -33.13 19.42
C SER A 789 -10.63 -32.48 18.32
N LEU A 790 -10.72 -31.16 18.14
CA LEU A 790 -10.15 -30.43 17.00
C LEU A 790 -8.70 -30.01 17.27
N THR A 791 -7.84 -31.01 17.36
CA THR A 791 -6.42 -30.88 17.76
C THR A 791 -5.52 -30.11 16.79
N SER A 792 -5.95 -29.85 15.55
CA SER A 792 -5.20 -29.05 14.57
C SER A 792 -5.49 -27.55 14.62
N LEU A 793 -6.49 -27.12 15.40
CA LEU A 793 -6.84 -25.71 15.55
C LEU A 793 -5.62 -24.93 16.03
N GLN A 794 -5.18 -23.99 15.21
CA GLN A 794 -4.23 -22.95 15.62
C GLN A 794 -4.98 -21.76 16.24
N SER A 795 -6.25 -21.60 15.85
CA SER A 795 -7.01 -20.39 16.02
C SER A 795 -8.50 -20.61 16.19
N VAL A 796 -9.07 -20.09 17.27
CA VAL A 796 -10.53 -19.93 17.46
C VAL A 796 -10.83 -18.49 17.88
N THR A 797 -11.82 -17.87 17.25
CA THR A 797 -12.44 -16.59 17.62
C THR A 797 -13.94 -16.76 17.80
N ILE A 798 -14.52 -16.12 18.82
CA ILE A 798 -15.94 -16.19 19.18
C ILE A 798 -16.38 -14.81 19.64
N ASP A 799 -17.44 -14.25 19.06
CA ASP A 799 -17.87 -12.88 19.35
C ASP A 799 -19.32 -12.85 19.86
N GLY A 800 -19.57 -12.03 20.89
CA GLY A 800 -20.90 -11.77 21.46
C GLY A 800 -21.48 -12.87 22.34
N ALA A 801 -20.74 -13.94 22.62
CA ALA A 801 -21.23 -15.13 23.33
C ALA A 801 -20.85 -15.14 24.83
N GLU A 802 -21.79 -14.78 25.70
CA GLU A 802 -21.53 -14.69 27.14
C GLU A 802 -21.42 -16.05 27.89
N ASN A 803 -20.57 -16.08 28.92
CA ASN A 803 -20.48 -17.13 29.94
C ASN A 803 -20.11 -18.55 29.42
N LEU A 804 -19.24 -18.64 28.41
CA LEU A 804 -18.75 -19.91 27.87
C LEU A 804 -17.72 -20.60 28.79
N ASP A 805 -17.77 -21.94 28.85
CA ASP A 805 -16.67 -22.76 29.39
C ASP A 805 -15.61 -22.97 28.30
N THR A 806 -14.42 -22.40 28.50
CA THR A 806 -13.30 -22.43 27.54
C THR A 806 -12.37 -23.63 27.73
N SER A 807 -12.56 -24.46 28.76
CA SER A 807 -11.74 -25.66 28.98
C SER A 807 -11.72 -26.67 27.82
N PRO A 808 -12.75 -26.78 26.95
CA PRO A 808 -12.68 -27.57 25.71
C PRO A 808 -11.66 -27.07 24.67
N LEU A 809 -11.17 -25.84 24.79
CA LEU A 809 -10.22 -25.22 23.84
C LEU A 809 -8.78 -25.13 24.38
N ALA A 810 -8.50 -25.73 25.54
CA ALA A 810 -7.20 -25.65 26.20
C ALA A 810 -6.01 -26.31 25.43
N HIS A 811 -6.27 -26.98 24.31
CA HIS A 811 -5.26 -27.48 23.38
C HIS A 811 -4.97 -26.55 22.19
N VAL A 812 -5.81 -25.54 21.96
CA VAL A 812 -5.63 -24.57 20.88
C VAL A 812 -4.58 -23.54 21.32
N PRO A 813 -3.57 -23.20 20.49
CA PRO A 813 -2.52 -22.25 20.86
C PRO A 813 -3.01 -20.85 21.26
N SER A 814 -4.21 -20.45 20.84
CA SER A 814 -4.75 -19.10 20.96
C SER A 814 -6.28 -19.14 20.73
N VAL A 815 -7.08 -18.52 21.62
CA VAL A 815 -8.56 -18.64 21.71
C VAL A 815 -9.18 -17.30 22.07
N ASN A 816 -10.17 -16.81 21.32
CA ASN A 816 -10.71 -15.43 21.36
C ASN A 816 -12.15 -15.52 21.80
N ILE A 817 -12.52 -14.73 22.80
CA ILE A 817 -13.91 -14.54 23.18
C ILE A 817 -14.13 -13.04 23.43
N HIS A 818 -14.85 -12.39 22.51
CA HIS A 818 -15.20 -10.97 22.53
C HIS A 818 -16.54 -10.72 23.22
#